data_AF-A0A3D5ZA88-F1
#
_entry.id   AF-A0A3D5ZA88-F1
#
_cell.length_a   1.000
_cell.length_b   1.000
_cell.length_c   1.000
_cell.angle_alpha   90.00
_cell.angle_beta   90.00
_cell.angle_gamma   90.00
#
_symmetry.space_group_name_H-M   'P 1'
#
loop_
_entity.id
_entity.type
_entity.pdbx_description
1 polymer ?
#
loop_
_entity_poly.entity_id
_entity_poly.type
_entity_poly.pdbx_seq_one_letter_code
_entity_poly.pdbx_strand_id
1 'polypeptide(L)'
;MKSIILGVVFSLFGLYSFSQNKVLFIGIDGCRGDALLQASTPNLQGLMDNGTWTIDGLNIPPTWSGTGWSSMLTGVWPAKHNVTNNSFTDPNFINYPHFFNHIENSNSALQTESIVHWGPINSEILDLADYEEIVGTDEEVKIAGIDRLLNNDPDVLFLHFDDVDHAGHNNGFSPAVQPYLEAIETVDQQIGEVLTALVNRPTYASENWLVLVSTDHGGSPSGHGGYSLEEQKVFLIVGGGTALAGVQESAVTSQYNWDDYHMFDDSNFGAANDASLGNFGKNDFSMECWVKTSGWIGDPAIISNKDWGSGVNTGYIFAGNTNGTTWKVNIGDGGDRLDMEGGVINDNEWHHLALTCDRDGEASLFQDGRLIGQASMNNIGNVNSGLSLCMGQDGTQSYAYSWNGAIADVRIWDAVISHEHIASYSCEHLTATHPDYASLRNHWRIDEGVGSTLIGELASQNFMVNGTTNWTLGAETFHCEDFSNTPRIIDLVPTAIKHLGLDILPIWEFDGDCFGLVPPACAINEFSLGVQTGCEALLGLYLQQVILDYGNPDDYSSLDINGVQFSVSTGQNEFLLTNLTADGADVDLTVSFTEDANCEATFLSAFTAPDPCGLTCPGDFNNDGAVNVSDLGGFLAVFGSLCD
;
A
#
# COMPACT_ATOMS: atom_id res chain seq x y z
N MET A 1 -55.14 50.50 -5.84
CA MET A 1 -55.10 49.06 -6.13
C MET A 1 -53.64 48.69 -6.41
N LYS A 2 -52.93 48.21 -5.39
CA LYS A 2 -51.56 47.70 -5.54
C LYS A 2 -51.64 46.19 -5.39
N SER A 3 -51.37 45.49 -6.49
CA SER A 3 -51.27 44.03 -6.53
C SER A 3 -49.98 43.60 -5.84
N ILE A 4 -50.09 42.63 -4.94
CA ILE A 4 -48.97 41.92 -4.31
C ILE A 4 -48.60 40.79 -5.28
N ILE A 5 -47.38 40.83 -5.83
CA ILE A 5 -46.77 39.71 -6.55
C ILE A 5 -45.98 38.91 -5.51
N LEU A 6 -46.45 37.70 -5.24
CA LEU A 6 -45.75 36.71 -4.43
C LEU A 6 -44.75 35.99 -5.36
N GLY A 7 -43.46 36.27 -5.23
CA GLY A 7 -42.40 35.55 -5.92
C GLY A 7 -42.12 34.24 -5.19
N VAL A 8 -42.56 33.13 -5.76
CA VAL A 8 -42.11 31.79 -5.37
C VAL A 8 -40.83 31.51 -6.15
N VAL A 9 -39.69 31.52 -5.45
CA VAL A 9 -38.43 31.00 -5.98
C VAL A 9 -38.47 29.48 -5.76
N PHE A 10 -38.83 28.73 -6.80
CA PHE A 10 -38.53 27.29 -6.85
C PHE A 10 -37.04 27.17 -7.12
N SER A 11 -36.26 26.82 -6.09
CA SER A 11 -34.90 26.34 -6.27
C SER A 11 -35.00 24.89 -6.76
N LEU A 12 -34.92 24.71 -8.08
CA LEU A 12 -34.81 23.41 -8.74
C LEU A 12 -33.35 22.95 -8.63
N PHE A 13 -32.96 22.44 -7.47
CA PHE A 13 -31.92 21.41 -7.42
C PHE A 13 -32.64 20.10 -7.68
N GLY A 14 -32.72 19.70 -8.95
CA GLY A 14 -33.06 18.33 -9.27
C GLY A 14 -31.95 17.44 -8.73
N LEU A 15 -32.21 16.77 -7.62
CA LEU A 15 -31.47 15.57 -7.24
C LEU A 15 -31.67 14.58 -8.40
N TYR A 16 -30.67 14.43 -9.26
CA TYR A 16 -30.62 13.26 -10.14
C TYR A 16 -30.38 12.07 -9.23
N SER A 17 -31.45 11.38 -8.84
CA SER A 17 -31.32 10.03 -8.29
C SER A 17 -31.02 9.13 -9.49
N PHE A 18 -29.77 8.74 -9.65
CA PHE A 18 -29.44 7.63 -10.55
C PHE A 18 -30.22 6.39 -10.10
N SER A 19 -30.72 5.60 -11.04
CA SER A 19 -31.48 4.38 -10.71
C SER A 19 -30.57 3.17 -10.51
N GLN A 20 -29.33 3.21 -11.01
CA GLN A 20 -28.45 2.05 -11.06
C GLN A 20 -26.98 2.48 -11.16
N ASN A 21 -26.14 1.95 -10.27
CA ASN A 21 -24.68 2.06 -10.36
C ASN A 21 -24.17 0.94 -11.27
N LYS A 22 -23.25 1.26 -12.17
CA LYS A 22 -22.70 0.36 -13.18
C LYS A 22 -21.19 0.55 -13.28
N VAL A 23 -20.46 -0.48 -13.68
CA VAL A 23 -19.00 -0.46 -13.78
C VAL A 23 -18.55 -0.90 -15.18
N LEU A 24 -17.72 -0.08 -15.82
CA LEU A 24 -16.92 -0.47 -16.97
C LEU A 24 -15.47 -0.60 -16.49
N PHE A 25 -14.92 -1.81 -16.52
CA PHE A 25 -13.54 -2.08 -16.13
C PHE A 25 -12.73 -2.46 -17.37
N ILE A 26 -11.74 -1.65 -17.70
CA ILE A 26 -10.85 -1.83 -18.85
C ILE A 26 -9.45 -2.20 -18.37
N GLY A 27 -8.95 -3.35 -18.81
CA GLY A 27 -7.56 -3.77 -18.64
C GLY A 27 -6.76 -3.56 -19.93
N ILE A 28 -5.54 -3.01 -19.82
CA ILE A 28 -4.58 -2.94 -20.93
C ILE A 28 -3.31 -3.67 -20.51
N ASP A 29 -3.06 -4.86 -21.07
CA ASP A 29 -1.93 -5.72 -20.71
C ASP A 29 -0.59 -5.03 -21.03
N GLY A 30 0.34 -5.08 -20.07
CA GLY A 30 1.73 -4.63 -20.26
C GLY A 30 1.92 -3.16 -20.63
N CYS A 31 1.02 -2.26 -20.25
CA CYS A 31 1.04 -0.85 -20.64
C CYS A 31 1.71 0.03 -19.58
N ARG A 32 2.97 0.44 -19.81
CA ARG A 32 3.69 1.32 -18.90
C ARG A 32 3.05 2.70 -18.82
N GLY A 33 2.82 3.18 -17.59
CA GLY A 33 2.21 4.51 -17.35
C GLY A 33 3.01 5.68 -17.95
N ASP A 34 4.35 5.62 -17.96
CA ASP A 34 5.18 6.66 -18.57
C ASP A 34 5.05 6.71 -20.12
N ALA A 35 4.91 5.54 -20.75
CA ALA A 35 4.63 5.43 -22.18
C ALA A 35 3.21 5.90 -22.52
N LEU A 36 2.21 5.61 -21.66
CA LEU A 36 0.84 6.11 -21.79
C LEU A 36 0.78 7.64 -21.79
N LEU A 37 1.53 8.30 -20.90
CA LEU A 37 1.61 9.77 -20.85
C LEU A 37 2.34 10.39 -22.04
N GLN A 38 3.25 9.65 -22.68
CA GLN A 38 3.97 10.13 -23.86
C GLN A 38 3.19 9.90 -25.17
N ALA A 39 2.41 8.82 -25.24
CA ALA A 39 1.56 8.49 -26.37
C ALA A 39 0.41 9.51 -26.54
N SER A 40 -0.11 9.66 -27.75
CA SER A 40 -1.31 10.47 -28.00
C SER A 40 -2.58 9.72 -27.56
N THR A 41 -2.95 9.83 -26.28
CA THR A 41 -4.07 9.10 -25.64
C THR A 41 -5.22 10.03 -25.19
N PRO A 42 -5.90 10.75 -26.11
CA PRO A 42 -6.91 11.75 -25.73
C PRO A 42 -8.11 11.18 -24.97
N ASN A 43 -8.47 9.90 -25.13
CA ASN A 43 -9.63 9.33 -24.46
C ASN A 43 -9.29 8.97 -23.00
N LEU A 44 -8.15 8.33 -22.77
CA LEU A 44 -7.62 8.07 -21.43
C LEU A 44 -7.29 9.38 -20.71
N GLN A 45 -6.71 10.37 -21.40
CA GLN A 45 -6.52 11.71 -20.84
C GLN A 45 -7.84 12.35 -20.41
N GLY A 46 -8.91 12.18 -21.21
CA GLY A 46 -10.25 12.65 -20.84
C GLY A 46 -10.77 12.01 -19.55
N LEU A 47 -10.48 10.73 -19.30
CA LEU A 47 -10.81 10.06 -18.04
C LEU A 47 -9.95 10.59 -16.88
N MET A 48 -8.64 10.76 -17.08
CA MET A 48 -7.72 11.32 -16.08
C MET A 48 -8.09 12.75 -15.67
N ASP A 49 -8.42 13.61 -16.64
CA ASP A 49 -8.81 15.01 -16.40
C ASP A 49 -10.10 15.13 -15.57
N ASN A 50 -10.98 14.13 -15.63
CA ASN A 50 -12.28 14.12 -14.96
C ASN A 50 -12.38 13.06 -13.85
N GLY A 51 -11.26 12.48 -13.45
CA GLY A 51 -11.19 11.37 -12.51
C GLY A 51 -10.01 11.47 -11.57
N THR A 52 -9.80 10.40 -10.80
CA THR A 52 -8.61 10.20 -10.00
C THR A 52 -7.68 9.24 -10.72
N TRP A 53 -6.40 9.57 -10.78
CA TRP A 53 -5.45 8.71 -11.48
C TRP A 53 -4.05 8.75 -10.87
N THR A 54 -3.26 7.74 -11.22
CA THR A 54 -1.82 7.70 -10.93
C THR A 54 -1.09 6.88 -12.00
N ILE A 55 0.19 7.16 -12.21
CA ILE A 55 1.14 6.25 -12.88
C ILE A 55 2.16 5.66 -11.89
N ASP A 56 2.00 5.97 -10.60
CA ASP A 56 2.85 5.53 -9.50
C ASP A 56 2.15 4.45 -8.66
N GLY A 57 1.11 3.82 -9.20
CA GLY A 57 0.52 2.62 -8.63
C GLY A 57 1.49 1.45 -8.71
N LEU A 58 1.36 0.48 -7.79
CA LEU A 58 2.25 -0.68 -7.75
C LEU A 58 1.49 -2.01 -7.84
N ASN A 59 2.05 -2.92 -8.63
CA ASN A 59 1.89 -4.36 -8.50
C ASN A 59 3.06 -4.94 -7.68
N ILE A 60 2.88 -6.10 -7.06
CA ILE A 60 3.98 -6.82 -6.41
C ILE A 60 4.62 -7.80 -7.40
N PRO A 61 5.95 -7.97 -7.36
CA PRO A 61 6.63 -8.93 -8.21
C PRO A 61 6.45 -10.37 -7.67
N PRO A 62 6.59 -11.41 -8.54
CA PRO A 62 6.93 -11.32 -9.96
C PRO A 62 5.74 -10.88 -10.83
N THR A 63 5.96 -9.93 -11.72
CA THR A 63 4.90 -9.21 -12.45
C THR A 63 4.48 -9.90 -13.76
N TRP A 64 4.32 -11.23 -13.74
CA TRP A 64 3.75 -11.95 -14.89
C TRP A 64 2.27 -11.62 -15.04
N SER A 65 1.73 -11.68 -16.27
CA SER A 65 0.32 -11.35 -16.51
C SER A 65 -0.65 -12.20 -15.70
N GLY A 66 -0.38 -13.49 -15.57
CA GLY A 66 -1.13 -14.39 -14.69
C GLY A 66 -1.10 -13.96 -13.23
N THR A 67 0.03 -13.44 -12.73
CA THR A 67 0.14 -12.89 -11.37
C THR A 67 -0.65 -11.59 -11.24
N GLY A 68 -0.45 -10.64 -12.16
CA GLY A 68 -1.06 -9.32 -12.13
C GLY A 68 -2.58 -9.36 -12.29
N TRP A 69 -3.09 -10.05 -13.30
CA TRP A 69 -4.53 -10.22 -13.51
C TRP A 69 -5.19 -10.99 -12.36
N SER A 70 -4.55 -12.04 -11.83
CA SER A 70 -5.09 -12.75 -10.66
C SER A 70 -5.18 -11.81 -9.45
N SER A 71 -4.15 -11.00 -9.20
CA SER A 71 -4.15 -10.06 -8.08
C SER A 71 -5.25 -9.02 -8.26
N MET A 72 -5.27 -8.34 -9.42
CA MET A 72 -6.23 -7.29 -9.74
C MET A 72 -7.68 -7.79 -9.59
N LEU A 73 -8.00 -8.95 -10.18
CA LEU A 73 -9.38 -9.43 -10.31
C LEU A 73 -9.90 -10.19 -9.09
N THR A 74 -9.02 -10.58 -8.17
CA THR A 74 -9.39 -11.18 -6.88
C THR A 74 -9.32 -10.19 -5.71
N GLY A 75 -8.61 -9.06 -5.88
CA GLY A 75 -8.39 -8.07 -4.82
C GLY A 75 -7.43 -8.54 -3.72
N VAL A 76 -6.66 -9.61 -3.96
CA VAL A 76 -5.69 -10.17 -3.01
C VAL A 76 -4.34 -10.44 -3.66
N TRP A 77 -3.28 -10.59 -2.87
CA TRP A 77 -1.94 -10.86 -3.37
C TRP A 77 -1.65 -12.35 -3.65
N PRO A 78 -0.56 -12.66 -4.38
CA PRO A 78 -0.11 -14.03 -4.67
C PRO A 78 0.05 -14.94 -3.45
N ALA A 79 0.35 -14.36 -2.28
CA ALA A 79 0.40 -15.11 -1.01
C ALA A 79 -0.94 -15.77 -0.63
N LYS A 80 -2.06 -15.25 -1.16
CA LYS A 80 -3.42 -15.78 -0.97
C LYS A 80 -3.89 -16.59 -2.17
N HIS A 81 -3.81 -16.05 -3.39
CA HIS A 81 -4.33 -16.69 -4.60
C HIS A 81 -3.37 -17.70 -5.26
N ASN A 82 -2.13 -17.84 -4.80
CA ASN A 82 -1.10 -18.80 -5.22
C ASN A 82 -0.58 -18.69 -6.68
N VAL A 83 -0.99 -17.68 -7.46
CA VAL A 83 -0.52 -17.52 -8.84
C VAL A 83 0.72 -16.64 -8.87
N THR A 84 1.84 -17.19 -9.35
CA THR A 84 3.13 -16.48 -9.42
C THR A 84 3.74 -16.44 -10.82
N ASN A 85 3.03 -16.95 -11.83
CA ASN A 85 3.39 -16.93 -13.24
C ASN A 85 2.20 -17.38 -14.13
N ASN A 86 2.40 -17.37 -15.45
CA ASN A 86 1.39 -17.74 -16.46
C ASN A 86 1.05 -19.25 -16.55
N SER A 87 1.53 -20.09 -15.62
CA SER A 87 1.28 -21.54 -15.64
C SER A 87 0.12 -21.98 -14.74
N PHE A 88 -0.39 -21.11 -13.85
CA PHE A 88 -1.55 -21.38 -12.98
C PHE A 88 -1.50 -22.78 -12.31
N THR A 89 -0.35 -23.16 -11.73
CA THR A 89 -0.11 -24.56 -11.34
C THR A 89 -0.95 -25.04 -10.15
N ASP A 90 -1.31 -24.15 -9.22
CA ASP A 90 -2.16 -24.48 -8.06
C ASP A 90 -2.89 -23.22 -7.52
N PRO A 91 -3.76 -22.59 -8.32
CA PRO A 91 -4.44 -21.36 -7.92
C PRO A 91 -5.45 -21.63 -6.80
N ASN A 92 -5.57 -20.67 -5.87
CA ASN A 92 -6.48 -20.75 -4.73
C ASN A 92 -7.79 -19.96 -4.95
N PHE A 93 -8.32 -19.99 -6.18
CA PHE A 93 -9.54 -19.25 -6.53
C PHE A 93 -10.82 -19.75 -5.85
N ILE A 94 -10.78 -20.93 -5.22
CA ILE A 94 -11.90 -21.41 -4.40
C ILE A 94 -12.11 -20.53 -3.16
N ASN A 95 -11.02 -20.07 -2.54
CA ASN A 95 -11.09 -19.20 -1.36
C ASN A 95 -11.04 -17.72 -1.73
N TYR A 96 -10.36 -17.40 -2.83
CA TYR A 96 -10.18 -16.03 -3.33
C TYR A 96 -10.63 -15.95 -4.80
N PRO A 97 -11.94 -16.00 -5.07
CA PRO A 97 -12.47 -16.05 -6.42
C PRO A 97 -12.34 -14.71 -7.16
N HIS A 98 -12.61 -14.74 -8.46
CA HIS A 98 -12.82 -13.52 -9.25
C HIS A 98 -13.94 -12.67 -8.65
N PHE A 99 -13.82 -11.34 -8.71
CA PHE A 99 -14.74 -10.43 -8.02
C PHE A 99 -16.21 -10.52 -8.48
N PHE A 100 -16.46 -11.00 -9.69
CA PHE A 100 -17.82 -11.30 -10.15
C PHE A 100 -18.52 -12.32 -9.25
N ASN A 101 -17.81 -13.29 -8.68
CA ASN A 101 -18.38 -14.22 -7.70
C ASN A 101 -19.01 -13.48 -6.51
N HIS A 102 -18.32 -12.45 -6.00
CA HIS A 102 -18.82 -11.64 -4.90
C HIS A 102 -20.06 -10.84 -5.31
N ILE A 103 -20.07 -10.31 -6.53
CA ILE A 103 -21.19 -9.54 -7.09
C ILE A 103 -22.43 -10.43 -7.24
N GLU A 104 -22.30 -11.57 -7.91
CA GLU A 104 -23.41 -12.49 -8.18
C GLU A 104 -23.99 -13.11 -6.91
N ASN A 105 -23.15 -13.42 -5.92
CA ASN A 105 -23.63 -13.93 -4.63
C ASN A 105 -24.29 -12.84 -3.77
N SER A 106 -23.90 -11.58 -3.93
CA SER A 106 -24.51 -10.45 -3.21
C SER A 106 -25.81 -10.00 -3.86
N ASN A 107 -25.86 -9.96 -5.19
CA ASN A 107 -27.01 -9.58 -5.98
C ASN A 107 -26.98 -10.18 -7.39
N SER A 108 -27.52 -11.39 -7.53
CA SER A 108 -27.61 -12.12 -8.82
C SER A 108 -28.58 -11.50 -9.85
N ALA A 109 -29.03 -10.26 -9.63
CA ALA A 109 -29.80 -9.50 -10.62
C ALA A 109 -28.90 -8.51 -11.39
N LEU A 110 -27.66 -8.31 -10.93
CA LEU A 110 -26.66 -7.52 -11.65
C LEU A 110 -26.10 -8.36 -12.79
N GLN A 111 -26.05 -7.81 -13.99
CA GLN A 111 -25.54 -8.49 -15.17
C GLN A 111 -24.00 -8.35 -15.26
N THR A 112 -23.24 -9.43 -15.01
CA THR A 112 -21.76 -9.45 -15.06
C THR A 112 -21.22 -10.06 -16.36
N GLU A 113 -20.31 -9.34 -17.03
CA GLU A 113 -19.83 -9.74 -18.36
C GLU A 113 -18.32 -9.52 -18.54
N SER A 114 -17.63 -10.49 -19.12
CA SER A 114 -16.17 -10.44 -19.37
C SER A 114 -15.82 -10.74 -20.83
N ILE A 115 -15.08 -9.85 -21.49
CA ILE A 115 -14.58 -10.04 -22.86
C ILE A 115 -13.08 -9.79 -22.88
N VAL A 116 -12.31 -10.80 -23.27
CA VAL A 116 -10.85 -10.75 -23.17
C VAL A 116 -10.15 -11.20 -24.45
N HIS A 117 -9.04 -10.54 -24.77
CA HIS A 117 -8.11 -11.01 -25.80
C HIS A 117 -7.12 -12.03 -25.21
N TRP A 118 -6.49 -11.75 -24.05
CA TRP A 118 -5.66 -12.74 -23.37
C TRP A 118 -6.53 -13.78 -22.65
N GLY A 119 -6.77 -14.90 -23.34
CA GLY A 119 -7.71 -15.96 -22.93
C GLY A 119 -7.58 -16.51 -21.51
N PRO A 120 -6.37 -16.65 -20.90
CA PRO A 120 -6.23 -17.18 -19.54
C PRO A 120 -7.02 -16.45 -18.46
N ILE A 121 -7.38 -15.16 -18.64
CA ILE A 121 -8.26 -14.47 -17.69
C ILE A 121 -9.60 -15.20 -17.58
N ASN A 122 -10.25 -15.50 -18.69
CA ASN A 122 -11.55 -16.18 -18.66
C ASN A 122 -11.41 -17.70 -18.48
N SER A 123 -10.34 -18.33 -18.94
CA SER A 123 -10.21 -19.78 -18.84
C SER A 123 -9.64 -20.28 -17.50
N GLU A 124 -8.90 -19.45 -16.77
CA GLU A 124 -8.22 -19.85 -15.52
C GLU A 124 -8.68 -19.04 -14.28
N ILE A 125 -8.95 -17.73 -14.43
CA ILE A 125 -9.23 -16.83 -13.29
C ILE A 125 -10.73 -16.65 -13.08
N LEU A 126 -11.48 -16.38 -14.15
CA LEU A 126 -12.92 -16.18 -14.10
C LEU A 126 -13.63 -17.47 -13.66
N ASP A 127 -14.56 -17.34 -12.71
CA ASP A 127 -15.32 -18.47 -12.18
C ASP A 127 -16.83 -18.34 -12.40
N LEU A 128 -17.37 -17.12 -12.31
CA LEU A 128 -18.79 -16.82 -12.44
C LEU A 128 -19.03 -15.52 -13.20
N ALA A 129 -19.79 -15.61 -14.29
CA ALA A 129 -20.26 -14.47 -15.09
C ALA A 129 -21.57 -14.86 -15.79
N ASP A 130 -22.42 -13.87 -16.12
CA ASP A 130 -23.57 -14.10 -17.00
C ASP A 130 -23.16 -14.23 -18.48
N TYR A 131 -22.07 -13.58 -18.85
CA TYR A 131 -21.50 -13.66 -20.18
C TYR A 131 -19.97 -13.62 -20.14
N GLU A 132 -19.34 -14.52 -20.90
CA GLU A 132 -17.90 -14.53 -21.11
C GLU A 132 -17.59 -14.75 -22.59
N GLU A 133 -16.56 -14.07 -23.10
CA GLU A 133 -16.07 -14.25 -24.47
C GLU A 133 -14.55 -14.10 -24.53
N ILE A 134 -13.89 -15.05 -25.19
CA ILE A 134 -12.46 -14.97 -25.54
C ILE A 134 -12.37 -14.70 -27.04
N VAL A 135 -11.74 -13.59 -27.40
CA VAL A 135 -11.54 -13.16 -28.79
C VAL A 135 -10.05 -13.15 -29.15
N GLY A 136 -9.73 -12.95 -30.43
CA GLY A 136 -8.35 -13.07 -30.92
C GLY A 136 -7.66 -11.75 -31.24
N THR A 137 -8.32 -10.60 -31.04
CA THR A 137 -7.76 -9.26 -31.25
C THR A 137 -8.44 -8.22 -30.37
N ASP A 138 -7.75 -7.12 -30.09
CA ASP A 138 -8.31 -5.96 -29.37
C ASP A 138 -9.45 -5.28 -30.14
N GLU A 139 -9.42 -5.35 -31.48
CA GLU A 139 -10.52 -4.88 -32.33
C GLU A 139 -11.79 -5.68 -32.09
N GLU A 140 -11.68 -6.99 -31.90
CA GLU A 140 -12.81 -7.85 -31.55
C GLU A 140 -13.31 -7.59 -30.12
N VAL A 141 -12.42 -7.30 -29.16
CA VAL A 141 -12.81 -6.90 -27.79
C VAL A 141 -13.68 -5.65 -27.83
N LYS A 142 -13.22 -4.63 -28.56
CA LYS A 142 -13.98 -3.39 -28.76
C LYS A 142 -15.34 -3.66 -29.41
N ILE A 143 -15.39 -4.42 -30.51
CA ILE A 143 -16.63 -4.69 -31.24
C ILE A 143 -17.64 -5.40 -30.34
N ALA A 144 -17.21 -6.44 -29.63
CA ALA A 144 -18.08 -7.20 -28.72
C ALA A 144 -18.52 -6.32 -27.53
N GLY A 145 -17.62 -5.56 -26.92
CA GLY A 145 -17.95 -4.63 -25.82
C GLY A 145 -18.99 -3.58 -26.22
N ILE A 146 -18.86 -2.99 -27.42
CA ILE A 146 -19.87 -2.05 -27.96
C ILE A 146 -21.22 -2.76 -28.16
N ASP A 147 -21.24 -3.99 -28.67
CA ASP A 147 -22.48 -4.76 -28.83
C ASP A 147 -23.17 -4.99 -27.49
N ARG A 148 -22.41 -5.43 -26.47
CA ARG A 148 -22.93 -5.63 -25.11
C ARG A 148 -23.51 -4.34 -24.53
N LEU A 149 -22.78 -3.24 -24.63
CA LEU A 149 -23.24 -1.93 -24.15
C LEU A 149 -24.52 -1.46 -24.85
N LEU A 150 -24.73 -1.77 -26.13
CA LEU A 150 -25.90 -1.26 -26.86
C LEU A 150 -27.10 -2.21 -26.81
N ASN A 151 -26.88 -3.52 -26.66
CA ASN A 151 -27.91 -4.53 -26.87
C ASN A 151 -28.18 -5.44 -25.66
N ASN A 152 -27.34 -5.43 -24.63
CA ASN A 152 -27.44 -6.39 -23.52
C ASN A 152 -27.52 -5.77 -22.12
N ASP A 153 -27.30 -4.46 -21.98
CA ASP A 153 -27.47 -3.73 -20.72
C ASP A 153 -26.65 -4.29 -19.53
N PRO A 154 -25.32 -4.51 -19.68
CA PRO A 154 -24.49 -4.97 -18.57
C PRO A 154 -24.53 -4.01 -17.38
N ASP A 155 -24.41 -4.55 -16.17
CA ASP A 155 -24.15 -3.79 -14.95
C ASP A 155 -22.66 -3.70 -14.66
N VAL A 156 -21.93 -4.76 -14.99
CA VAL A 156 -20.47 -4.80 -14.91
C VAL A 156 -19.94 -5.39 -16.20
N LEU A 157 -19.13 -4.61 -16.91
CA LEU A 157 -18.48 -5.05 -18.14
C LEU A 157 -16.96 -4.95 -17.97
N PHE A 158 -16.27 -6.09 -17.99
CA PHE A 158 -14.83 -6.18 -18.05
C PHE A 158 -14.35 -6.37 -19.49
N LEU A 159 -13.47 -5.50 -19.96
CA LEU A 159 -12.85 -5.55 -21.29
C LEU A 159 -11.32 -5.59 -21.14
N HIS A 160 -10.67 -6.57 -21.76
CA HIS A 160 -9.21 -6.71 -21.71
C HIS A 160 -8.57 -6.59 -23.10
N PHE A 161 -7.62 -5.67 -23.23
CA PHE A 161 -6.81 -5.36 -24.41
C PHE A 161 -5.37 -5.87 -24.23
N ASP A 162 -4.82 -6.56 -25.23
CA ASP A 162 -3.54 -7.31 -25.18
C ASP A 162 -2.50 -6.82 -26.22
N ASP A 163 -2.89 -6.00 -27.21
CA ASP A 163 -1.98 -5.64 -28.32
C ASP A 163 -0.78 -4.78 -27.85
N VAL A 164 -0.91 -4.10 -26.70
CA VAL A 164 0.20 -3.33 -26.09
C VAL A 164 1.28 -4.26 -25.54
N ASP A 165 0.92 -5.33 -24.83
CA ASP A 165 1.88 -6.34 -24.36
C ASP A 165 2.57 -7.06 -25.53
N HIS A 166 1.79 -7.45 -26.55
CA HIS A 166 2.36 -7.99 -27.79
C HIS A 166 3.37 -7.04 -28.44
N ALA A 167 3.09 -5.73 -28.48
CA ALA A 167 4.02 -4.75 -29.02
C ALA A 167 5.30 -4.64 -28.15
N GLY A 168 5.14 -4.69 -26.83
CA GLY A 168 6.24 -4.71 -25.86
C GLY A 168 7.13 -5.94 -25.99
N HIS A 169 6.56 -7.14 -26.13
CA HIS A 169 7.32 -8.36 -26.39
C HIS A 169 8.08 -8.33 -27.71
N ASN A 170 7.50 -7.74 -28.75
CA ASN A 170 8.13 -7.68 -30.08
C ASN A 170 9.23 -6.63 -30.20
N ASN A 171 9.16 -5.53 -29.44
CA ASN A 171 10.01 -4.34 -29.66
C ASN A 171 10.68 -3.78 -28.39
N GLY A 172 10.27 -4.21 -27.21
CA GLY A 172 10.68 -3.71 -25.90
C GLY A 172 9.65 -2.77 -25.26
N PHE A 173 9.41 -2.93 -23.96
CA PHE A 173 8.52 -2.08 -23.17
C PHE A 173 9.24 -0.78 -22.80
N SER A 174 9.02 0.29 -23.56
CA SER A 174 9.67 1.58 -23.29
C SER A 174 8.99 2.75 -24.03
N PRO A 175 8.91 3.94 -23.41
CA PRO A 175 8.48 5.16 -24.11
C PRO A 175 9.43 5.59 -25.25
N ALA A 176 10.63 4.99 -25.36
CA ALA A 176 11.55 5.23 -26.48
C ALA A 176 11.24 4.38 -27.71
N VAL A 177 10.30 3.42 -27.62
CA VAL A 177 9.98 2.45 -28.67
C VAL A 177 8.71 2.88 -29.40
N GLN A 178 8.86 3.39 -30.63
CA GLN A 178 7.74 3.93 -31.40
C GLN A 178 6.61 2.92 -31.67
N PRO A 179 6.86 1.65 -32.07
CA PRO A 179 5.78 0.68 -32.27
C PRO A 179 4.97 0.37 -30.99
N TYR A 180 5.59 0.52 -29.82
CA TYR A 180 4.92 0.33 -28.53
C TYR A 180 3.99 1.52 -28.22
N LEU A 181 4.44 2.77 -28.46
CA LEU A 181 3.58 3.94 -28.38
C LEU A 181 2.40 3.87 -29.36
N GLU A 182 2.63 3.44 -30.60
CA GLU A 182 1.56 3.29 -31.62
C GLU A 182 0.51 2.24 -31.23
N ALA A 183 0.89 1.18 -30.50
CA ALA A 183 -0.05 0.21 -29.96
C ALA A 183 -0.92 0.83 -28.87
N ILE A 184 -0.32 1.61 -27.95
CA ILE A 184 -1.05 2.35 -26.92
C ILE A 184 -2.04 3.34 -27.55
N GLU A 185 -1.62 4.07 -28.59
CA GLU A 185 -2.48 5.02 -29.32
C GLU A 185 -3.64 4.33 -30.05
N THR A 186 -3.42 3.10 -30.53
CA THR A 186 -4.47 2.27 -31.13
C THR A 186 -5.50 1.85 -30.08
N VAL A 187 -5.05 1.32 -28.94
CA VAL A 187 -5.96 0.89 -27.86
C VAL A 187 -6.73 2.07 -27.28
N ASP A 188 -6.12 3.25 -27.11
CA ASP A 188 -6.85 4.47 -26.70
C ASP A 188 -7.98 4.83 -27.67
N GLN A 189 -7.77 4.71 -28.98
CA GLN A 189 -8.84 4.95 -29.98
C GLN A 189 -9.98 3.95 -29.84
N GLN A 190 -9.67 2.68 -29.63
CA GLN A 190 -10.67 1.63 -29.43
C GLN A 190 -11.47 1.85 -28.14
N ILE A 191 -10.80 2.22 -27.05
CA ILE A 191 -11.44 2.64 -25.80
C ILE A 191 -12.34 3.86 -26.04
N GLY A 192 -11.90 4.85 -26.83
CA GLY A 192 -12.72 6.00 -27.21
C GLY A 192 -14.03 5.63 -27.90
N GLU A 193 -14.03 4.61 -28.77
CA GLU A 193 -15.24 4.07 -29.40
C GLU A 193 -16.17 3.38 -28.38
N VAL A 194 -15.61 2.62 -27.43
CA VAL A 194 -16.36 1.98 -26.34
C VAL A 194 -17.00 3.04 -25.43
N LEU A 195 -16.25 4.05 -25.00
CA LEU A 195 -16.76 5.16 -24.19
C LEU A 195 -17.84 5.94 -24.94
N THR A 196 -17.67 6.14 -26.25
CA THR A 196 -18.69 6.75 -27.11
C THR A 196 -19.97 5.91 -27.16
N ALA A 197 -19.87 4.58 -27.22
CA ALA A 197 -21.04 3.71 -27.18
C ALA A 197 -21.74 3.78 -25.81
N LEU A 198 -20.97 3.78 -24.72
CA LEU A 198 -21.46 3.89 -23.34
C LEU A 198 -22.29 5.17 -23.15
N VAL A 199 -21.76 6.34 -23.52
CA VAL A 199 -22.49 7.62 -23.35
C VAL A 199 -23.70 7.75 -24.27
N ASN A 200 -23.73 7.01 -25.38
CA ASN A 200 -24.86 7.00 -26.34
C ASN A 200 -25.95 5.98 -25.98
N ARG A 201 -25.79 5.22 -24.91
CA ARG A 201 -26.83 4.31 -24.42
C ARG A 201 -28.13 5.08 -24.15
N PRO A 202 -29.30 4.56 -24.55
CA PRO A 202 -30.58 5.23 -24.32
C PRO A 202 -30.89 5.52 -22.84
N THR A 203 -30.34 4.70 -21.94
CA THR A 203 -30.53 4.74 -20.48
C THR A 203 -29.38 5.44 -19.75
N TYR A 204 -28.34 5.92 -20.44
CA TYR A 204 -27.14 6.51 -19.83
C TYR A 204 -27.45 7.62 -18.82
N ALA A 205 -28.41 8.49 -19.14
CA ALA A 205 -28.78 9.62 -18.27
C ALA A 205 -29.38 9.22 -16.90
N SER A 206 -29.79 7.96 -16.74
CA SER A 206 -30.27 7.39 -15.47
C SER A 206 -29.27 6.44 -14.80
N GLU A 207 -28.13 6.20 -15.46
CA GLU A 207 -27.09 5.28 -15.01
C GLU A 207 -25.91 6.06 -14.40
N ASN A 208 -25.34 5.52 -13.34
CA ASN A 208 -24.15 6.05 -12.71
C ASN A 208 -22.98 5.12 -13.04
N TRP A 209 -22.24 5.41 -14.12
CA TRP A 209 -21.14 4.57 -14.59
C TRP A 209 -19.81 4.99 -13.98
N LEU A 210 -19.16 4.09 -13.25
CA LEU A 210 -17.73 4.18 -12.94
C LEU A 210 -16.91 3.48 -14.03
N VAL A 211 -15.89 4.16 -14.52
CA VAL A 211 -14.92 3.62 -15.48
C VAL A 211 -13.60 3.43 -14.76
N LEU A 212 -13.16 2.18 -14.67
CA LEU A 212 -11.87 1.78 -14.11
C LEU A 212 -10.94 1.39 -15.26
N VAL A 213 -9.73 1.94 -15.29
CA VAL A 213 -8.71 1.56 -16.28
C VAL A 213 -7.38 1.31 -15.60
N SER A 214 -6.74 0.19 -15.92
CA SER A 214 -5.41 -0.13 -15.39
C SER A 214 -4.66 -1.10 -16.30
N THR A 215 -3.46 -1.46 -15.85
CA THR A 215 -2.58 -2.46 -16.44
C THR A 215 -2.15 -3.43 -15.34
N ASP A 216 -1.85 -4.65 -15.71
CA ASP A 216 -1.43 -5.71 -14.82
C ASP A 216 0.07 -5.65 -14.48
N HIS A 217 0.89 -5.15 -15.40
CA HIS A 217 2.31 -4.91 -15.19
C HIS A 217 2.85 -3.83 -16.14
N GLY A 218 4.03 -3.31 -15.79
CA GLY A 218 4.86 -2.54 -16.72
C GLY A 218 5.83 -3.44 -17.48
N GLY A 219 7.04 -2.98 -17.76
CA GLY A 219 8.01 -3.84 -18.45
C GLY A 219 9.36 -3.19 -18.73
N SER A 220 10.33 -4.03 -19.01
CA SER A 220 11.68 -3.64 -19.44
C SER A 220 11.87 -3.84 -20.95
N PRO A 221 12.92 -3.27 -21.56
CA PRO A 221 13.28 -3.60 -22.94
C PRO A 221 13.54 -5.10 -23.18
N SER A 222 13.83 -5.88 -22.15
CA SER A 222 14.04 -7.34 -22.21
C SER A 222 12.78 -8.18 -22.01
N GLY A 223 11.64 -7.58 -21.67
CA GLY A 223 10.39 -8.27 -21.32
C GLY A 223 9.90 -7.91 -19.93
N HIS A 224 9.04 -8.76 -19.37
CA HIS A 224 8.43 -8.61 -18.05
C HIS A 224 8.47 -9.92 -17.24
N GLY A 225 7.88 -9.90 -16.04
CA GLY A 225 7.82 -11.02 -15.11
C GLY A 225 8.88 -10.98 -13.99
N GLY A 226 9.74 -9.97 -14.02
CA GLY A 226 10.79 -9.70 -13.05
C GLY A 226 10.33 -8.83 -11.88
N TYR A 227 11.31 -8.09 -11.33
CA TYR A 227 11.15 -7.29 -10.12
C TYR A 227 11.61 -5.83 -10.31
N SER A 228 11.91 -5.38 -11.53
CA SER A 228 12.30 -3.97 -11.72
C SER A 228 11.15 -3.04 -11.36
N LEU A 229 11.46 -1.79 -11.01
CA LEU A 229 10.41 -0.79 -10.73
C LEU A 229 9.54 -0.57 -11.98
N GLU A 230 10.15 -0.55 -13.15
CA GLU A 230 9.44 -0.37 -14.42
C GLU A 230 8.47 -1.50 -14.71
N GLU A 231 8.72 -2.71 -14.20
CA GLU A 231 7.81 -3.86 -14.27
C GLU A 231 6.69 -3.76 -13.23
N GLN A 232 6.99 -3.24 -12.03
CA GLN A 232 6.03 -3.11 -10.92
C GLN A 232 5.08 -1.92 -11.07
N LYS A 233 5.52 -0.81 -11.69
CA LYS A 233 4.69 0.38 -11.84
C LYS A 233 3.51 0.11 -12.79
N VAL A 234 2.31 0.35 -12.27
CA VAL A 234 1.05 0.28 -12.98
C VAL A 234 0.34 1.63 -12.90
N PHE A 235 -0.45 1.96 -13.90
CA PHE A 235 -1.35 3.12 -13.82
C PHE A 235 -2.73 2.69 -13.34
N LEU A 236 -3.41 3.56 -12.61
CA LEU A 236 -4.81 3.40 -12.24
C LEU A 236 -5.55 4.67 -12.65
N ILE A 237 -6.71 4.51 -13.27
CA ILE A 237 -7.62 5.61 -13.63
C ILE A 237 -9.02 5.23 -13.13
N VAL A 238 -9.60 6.09 -12.31
CA VAL A 238 -10.96 5.99 -11.79
C VAL A 238 -11.72 7.22 -12.29
N GLY A 239 -12.59 7.02 -13.27
CA GLY A 239 -13.30 8.10 -13.96
C GLY A 239 -14.81 7.92 -13.96
N GLY A 240 -15.55 9.01 -14.13
CA GLY A 240 -17.02 8.99 -14.14
C GLY A 240 -17.61 8.69 -12.75
N GLY A 241 -18.89 8.35 -12.72
CA GLY A 241 -19.56 7.86 -11.52
C GLY A 241 -19.37 8.76 -10.30
N THR A 242 -18.90 8.13 -9.21
CA THR A 242 -18.52 8.79 -7.96
C THR A 242 -17.02 9.08 -7.87
N ALA A 243 -16.27 9.15 -8.97
CA ALA A 243 -14.84 9.45 -8.93
C ALA A 243 -14.56 10.90 -8.48
N LEU A 244 -13.46 11.13 -7.75
CA LEU A 244 -12.97 12.48 -7.47
C LEU A 244 -12.35 13.04 -8.75
N ALA A 245 -12.83 14.18 -9.23
CA ALA A 245 -12.41 14.74 -10.51
C ALA A 245 -11.10 15.54 -10.40
N GLY A 246 -10.15 15.25 -11.29
CA GLY A 246 -8.92 16.01 -11.49
C GLY A 246 -7.87 15.79 -10.41
N VAL A 247 -7.87 14.62 -9.76
CA VAL A 247 -6.91 14.26 -8.72
C VAL A 247 -5.83 13.36 -9.34
N GLN A 248 -4.57 13.77 -9.23
CA GLN A 248 -3.43 12.91 -9.51
C GLN A 248 -2.79 12.53 -8.18
N GLU A 249 -2.72 11.23 -7.90
CA GLU A 249 -1.90 10.70 -6.82
C GLU A 249 -0.51 10.33 -7.37
N SER A 250 0.52 10.61 -6.60
CA SER A 250 1.91 10.34 -7.00
C SER A 250 2.75 9.90 -5.81
N ALA A 251 3.83 9.19 -6.09
CA ALA A 251 4.83 8.87 -5.09
C ALA A 251 5.39 10.17 -4.47
N VAL A 252 5.68 10.14 -3.17
CA VAL A 252 6.28 11.28 -2.49
C VAL A 252 7.77 11.30 -2.81
N THR A 253 8.22 12.32 -3.52
CA THR A 253 9.65 12.52 -3.76
C THR A 253 10.28 13.32 -2.62
N SER A 254 11.08 12.66 -1.79
CA SER A 254 11.86 13.30 -0.73
C SER A 254 13.24 13.70 -1.25
N GLN A 255 13.72 14.85 -0.80
CA GLN A 255 15.06 15.34 -1.09
C GLN A 255 16.02 14.84 -0.01
N TYR A 256 17.10 14.19 -0.40
CA TYR A 256 18.15 13.72 0.49
C TYR A 256 19.49 14.35 0.13
N ASN A 257 20.35 14.58 1.13
CA ASN A 257 21.67 15.17 0.92
C ASN A 257 22.76 14.27 1.51
N TRP A 258 23.76 13.92 0.71
CA TRP A 258 25.06 13.46 1.24
C TRP A 258 25.96 14.67 1.44
N ASP A 259 26.29 14.98 2.70
CA ASP A 259 27.13 16.14 3.03
C ASP A 259 28.53 16.06 2.41
N ASP A 260 29.19 14.91 2.57
CA ASP A 260 30.46 14.52 1.95
C ASP A 260 30.40 13.01 1.64
N TYR A 261 31.20 12.51 0.69
CA TYR A 261 31.32 11.07 0.44
C TYR A 261 32.68 10.68 -0.15
N HIS A 262 33.08 9.43 0.03
CA HIS A 262 34.36 8.90 -0.47
C HIS A 262 34.19 8.15 -1.79
N MET A 263 35.09 8.42 -2.75
CA MET A 263 35.16 7.74 -4.04
C MET A 263 36.19 6.61 -4.01
N PHE A 264 35.78 5.43 -4.48
CA PHE A 264 36.65 4.28 -4.68
C PHE A 264 36.98 4.11 -6.17
N ASP A 265 38.22 3.73 -6.44
CA ASP A 265 38.76 3.50 -7.79
C ASP A 265 39.91 2.48 -7.73
N ASP A 266 40.64 2.29 -8.83
CA ASP A 266 41.78 1.37 -8.92
C ASP A 266 42.98 1.75 -8.03
N SER A 267 42.96 2.94 -7.41
CA SER A 267 44.02 3.44 -6.55
C SER A 267 43.72 3.28 -5.07
N ASN A 268 42.51 2.83 -4.69
CA ASN A 268 42.13 2.75 -3.28
C ASN A 268 41.03 1.72 -2.95
N PHE A 269 41.02 1.26 -1.70
CA PHE A 269 39.93 0.43 -1.13
C PHE A 269 39.87 0.56 0.40
N GLY A 270 38.72 0.29 1.00
CA GLY A 270 38.55 0.22 2.45
C GLY A 270 38.72 -1.20 2.97
N ALA A 271 39.48 -1.40 4.05
CA ALA A 271 39.56 -2.70 4.74
C ALA A 271 39.21 -2.54 6.23
N ALA A 272 38.32 -3.38 6.73
CA ALA A 272 37.94 -3.40 8.13
C ALA A 272 39.16 -3.70 9.02
N ASN A 273 39.30 -2.93 10.11
CA ASN A 273 40.34 -3.15 11.12
C ASN A 273 40.05 -4.34 12.05
N ASP A 274 38.85 -4.91 11.97
CA ASP A 274 38.38 -6.09 12.70
C ASP A 274 37.90 -7.15 11.71
N ALA A 275 38.64 -8.26 11.61
CA ALA A 275 38.32 -9.36 10.70
C ALA A 275 37.06 -10.16 11.13
N SER A 276 36.53 -9.92 12.33
CA SER A 276 35.28 -10.55 12.79
C SER A 276 34.01 -9.83 12.32
N LEU A 277 34.16 -8.59 11.83
CA LEU A 277 33.04 -7.71 11.47
C LEU A 277 32.12 -8.32 10.40
N GLY A 278 32.69 -9.03 9.42
CA GLY A 278 31.95 -9.72 8.35
C GLY A 278 31.69 -11.20 8.63
N ASN A 279 31.81 -11.67 9.87
CA ASN A 279 31.57 -13.08 10.21
C ASN A 279 30.16 -13.27 10.75
N PHE A 280 29.29 -13.90 9.96
CA PHE A 280 27.91 -14.25 10.35
C PHE A 280 27.74 -15.75 10.60
N GLY A 281 28.63 -16.58 10.05
CA GLY A 281 28.60 -18.02 10.22
C GLY A 281 27.34 -18.64 9.59
N LYS A 282 26.40 -19.03 10.44
CA LYS A 282 25.07 -19.54 10.06
C LYS A 282 23.93 -18.69 10.64
N ASN A 283 24.25 -17.55 11.24
CA ASN A 283 23.26 -16.68 11.85
C ASN A 283 22.69 -15.72 10.80
N ASP A 284 21.47 -15.28 11.03
CA ASP A 284 20.81 -14.26 10.24
C ASP A 284 21.57 -12.94 10.25
N PHE A 285 21.49 -12.23 9.14
CA PHE A 285 22.09 -10.92 9.00
C PHE A 285 21.44 -10.12 7.89
N SER A 286 21.63 -8.81 7.93
CA SER A 286 21.30 -7.91 6.83
C SER A 286 22.47 -6.97 6.57
N MET A 287 22.58 -6.53 5.32
CA MET A 287 23.56 -5.55 4.89
C MET A 287 22.93 -4.55 3.93
N GLU A 288 23.27 -3.28 4.11
CA GLU A 288 22.80 -2.18 3.29
C GLU A 288 23.97 -1.27 2.93
N CYS A 289 23.91 -0.63 1.76
CA CYS A 289 24.80 0.47 1.40
C CYS A 289 24.18 1.37 0.34
N TRP A 290 24.63 2.61 0.29
CA TRP A 290 24.38 3.51 -0.83
C TRP A 290 25.57 3.51 -1.79
N VAL A 291 25.30 3.48 -3.09
CA VAL A 291 26.32 3.54 -4.12
C VAL A 291 25.97 4.57 -5.19
N LYS A 292 27.00 5.09 -5.86
CA LYS A 292 26.84 5.93 -7.05
C LYS A 292 27.98 5.68 -8.01
N THR A 293 27.66 5.42 -9.29
CA THR A 293 28.67 5.13 -10.31
C THR A 293 28.17 5.47 -11.71
N SER A 294 29.10 5.79 -12.61
CA SER A 294 28.84 5.94 -14.05
C SER A 294 29.14 4.66 -14.84
N GLY A 295 29.47 3.57 -14.15
CA GLY A 295 29.84 2.28 -14.72
C GLY A 295 31.23 1.81 -14.30
N TRP A 296 31.50 0.54 -14.62
CA TRP A 296 32.71 -0.16 -14.24
C TRP A 296 33.12 -1.20 -15.29
N ILE A 297 34.25 -1.87 -15.05
CA ILE A 297 34.78 -2.94 -15.91
C ILE A 297 34.86 -4.24 -15.12
N GLY A 298 34.46 -5.34 -15.74
CA GLY A 298 34.45 -6.65 -15.07
C GLY A 298 33.36 -6.72 -14.01
N ASP A 299 33.64 -7.41 -12.91
CA ASP A 299 32.73 -7.62 -11.78
C ASP A 299 33.37 -7.20 -10.45
N PRO A 300 33.66 -5.90 -10.30
CA PRO A 300 34.33 -5.38 -9.11
C PRO A 300 33.47 -5.55 -7.86
N ALA A 301 34.14 -5.82 -6.75
CA ALA A 301 33.52 -5.88 -5.43
C ALA A 301 33.14 -4.49 -4.94
N ILE A 302 31.86 -4.31 -4.57
CA ILE A 302 31.35 -3.13 -3.86
C ILE A 302 31.66 -3.32 -2.37
N ILE A 303 31.11 -4.37 -1.76
CA ILE A 303 31.39 -4.80 -0.38
C ILE A 303 31.55 -6.32 -0.38
N SER A 304 32.62 -6.83 0.24
CA SER A 304 32.94 -8.26 0.20
C SER A 304 33.78 -8.72 1.38
N ASN A 305 33.52 -9.92 1.90
CA ASN A 305 34.45 -10.65 2.76
C ASN A 305 35.03 -11.89 2.04
N LYS A 306 34.89 -12.00 0.72
CA LYS A 306 35.09 -13.24 -0.03
C LYS A 306 36.33 -13.16 -0.91
N ASP A 307 37.00 -14.30 -1.14
CA ASP A 307 37.90 -14.47 -2.30
C ASP A 307 37.03 -14.68 -3.54
N TRP A 308 36.85 -13.63 -4.32
CA TRP A 308 35.90 -13.63 -5.44
C TRP A 308 36.35 -14.48 -6.62
N GLY A 309 37.60 -14.99 -6.62
CA GLY A 309 38.11 -15.87 -7.68
C GLY A 309 37.23 -17.08 -8.02
N SER A 310 36.27 -17.43 -7.16
CA SER A 310 35.17 -18.32 -7.48
C SER A 310 33.90 -17.99 -6.68
N GLY A 311 32.73 -18.07 -7.33
CA GLY A 311 31.43 -17.90 -6.66
C GLY A 311 31.11 -18.95 -5.59
N VAL A 312 31.76 -20.11 -5.61
CA VAL A 312 31.57 -21.14 -4.56
C VAL A 312 32.45 -20.90 -3.32
N ASN A 313 33.48 -20.04 -3.41
CA ASN A 313 34.35 -19.78 -2.27
C ASN A 313 33.55 -19.28 -1.07
N THR A 314 33.98 -19.63 0.15
CA THR A 314 33.27 -19.20 1.35
C THR A 314 33.25 -17.68 1.49
N GLY A 315 32.08 -17.10 1.78
CA GLY A 315 31.89 -15.66 1.96
C GLY A 315 30.77 -15.11 1.09
N TYR A 316 30.54 -13.80 1.20
CA TYR A 316 29.53 -13.06 0.45
C TYR A 316 30.15 -11.83 -0.23
N ILE A 317 29.48 -11.36 -1.27
CA ILE A 317 29.91 -10.21 -2.06
C ILE A 317 28.71 -9.51 -2.68
N PHE A 318 28.71 -8.18 -2.61
CA PHE A 318 27.99 -7.29 -3.51
C PHE A 318 28.96 -6.90 -4.61
N ALA A 319 28.61 -7.11 -5.88
CA ALA A 319 29.48 -6.80 -7.01
C ALA A 319 28.73 -6.15 -8.17
N GLY A 320 29.44 -5.39 -8.98
CA GLY A 320 28.96 -5.03 -10.31
C GLY A 320 28.90 -6.28 -11.20
N ASN A 321 27.98 -6.30 -12.18
CA ASN A 321 27.97 -7.31 -13.22
C ASN A 321 28.94 -6.99 -14.36
N THR A 322 29.36 -8.02 -15.08
CA THR A 322 30.28 -7.88 -16.23
C THR A 322 29.69 -7.08 -17.39
N ASN A 323 28.38 -6.81 -17.38
CA ASN A 323 27.72 -5.93 -18.35
C ASN A 323 28.03 -4.43 -18.10
N GLY A 324 28.54 -4.08 -16.92
CA GLY A 324 28.86 -2.70 -16.55
C GLY A 324 27.66 -1.84 -16.17
N THR A 325 26.46 -2.43 -16.04
CA THR A 325 25.20 -1.69 -15.83
C THR A 325 24.45 -2.12 -14.58
N THR A 326 24.35 -3.42 -14.32
CA THR A 326 23.57 -3.98 -13.19
C THR A 326 24.47 -4.52 -12.09
N TRP A 327 23.97 -4.75 -10.88
CA TRP A 327 24.76 -5.36 -9.80
C TRP A 327 24.27 -6.77 -9.46
N LYS A 328 24.97 -7.46 -8.55
CA LYS A 328 24.63 -8.80 -8.08
C LYS A 328 25.10 -9.04 -6.65
N VAL A 329 24.50 -10.05 -6.04
CA VAL A 329 24.97 -10.67 -4.81
C VAL A 329 25.37 -12.10 -5.09
N ASN A 330 26.49 -12.53 -4.51
CA ASN A 330 26.82 -13.93 -4.40
C ASN A 330 27.16 -14.30 -2.96
N ILE A 331 26.66 -15.44 -2.51
CA ILE A 331 26.98 -16.05 -1.22
C ILE A 331 27.45 -17.48 -1.48
N GLY A 332 28.59 -17.88 -0.92
CA GLY A 332 29.10 -19.25 -1.03
C GLY A 332 29.58 -19.78 0.32
N ASP A 333 29.58 -21.10 0.47
CA ASP A 333 30.03 -21.77 1.69
C ASP A 333 31.25 -22.68 1.49
N GLY A 334 31.75 -22.77 0.26
CA GLY A 334 32.84 -23.68 -0.15
C GLY A 334 32.37 -24.92 -0.92
N GLY A 335 31.08 -25.22 -0.93
CA GLY A 335 30.47 -26.32 -1.69
C GLY A 335 29.24 -25.88 -2.51
N ASP A 336 28.35 -25.11 -1.89
CA ASP A 336 27.14 -24.54 -2.48
C ASP A 336 27.25 -23.01 -2.60
N ARG A 337 26.40 -22.43 -3.45
CA ARG A 337 26.33 -20.98 -3.64
C ARG A 337 24.91 -20.52 -3.98
N LEU A 338 24.66 -19.25 -3.69
CA LEU A 338 23.49 -18.48 -4.03
C LEU A 338 23.95 -17.31 -4.91
N ASP A 339 23.26 -17.09 -6.03
CA ASP A 339 23.48 -15.96 -6.94
C ASP A 339 22.16 -15.21 -7.07
N MET A 340 22.17 -13.90 -6.88
CA MET A 340 21.01 -13.02 -7.07
C MET A 340 21.42 -11.80 -7.88
N GLU A 341 20.56 -11.37 -8.79
CA GLU A 341 20.83 -10.28 -9.73
C GLU A 341 20.04 -9.04 -9.32
N GLY A 342 20.70 -7.88 -9.35
CA GLY A 342 20.09 -6.59 -9.09
C GLY A 342 19.85 -5.76 -10.35
N GLY A 343 19.20 -4.61 -10.16
CA GLY A 343 18.83 -3.68 -11.23
C GLY A 343 20.00 -2.85 -11.75
N VAL A 344 19.69 -1.87 -12.60
CA VAL A 344 20.65 -0.91 -13.16
C VAL A 344 21.06 0.10 -12.08
N ILE A 345 22.36 0.43 -12.02
CA ILE A 345 22.93 1.40 -11.05
C ILE A 345 24.06 2.27 -11.65
N ASN A 346 24.21 2.27 -12.99
CA ASN A 346 25.33 2.94 -13.69
C ASN A 346 24.93 4.28 -14.34
N ASP A 347 23.82 4.85 -13.93
CA ASP A 347 23.24 6.10 -14.43
C ASP A 347 23.83 7.36 -13.78
N ASN A 348 24.79 7.18 -12.86
CA ASN A 348 25.40 8.24 -12.08
C ASN A 348 24.40 8.94 -11.12
N GLU A 349 23.39 8.21 -10.66
CA GLU A 349 22.55 8.58 -9.52
C GLU A 349 22.87 7.71 -8.29
N TRP A 350 22.35 8.11 -7.14
CA TRP A 350 22.49 7.34 -5.90
C TRP A 350 21.48 6.21 -5.85
N HIS A 351 21.93 5.01 -5.50
CA HIS A 351 21.08 3.85 -5.28
C HIS A 351 21.33 3.20 -3.92
N HIS A 352 20.24 2.80 -3.25
CA HIS A 352 20.29 2.00 -2.04
C HIS A 352 20.31 0.52 -2.41
N LEU A 353 21.32 -0.22 -1.95
CA LEU A 353 21.43 -1.67 -2.17
C LEU A 353 21.32 -2.36 -0.83
N ALA A 354 20.44 -3.36 -0.72
CA ALA A 354 20.32 -4.13 0.50
C ALA A 354 20.12 -5.62 0.26
N LEU A 355 20.54 -6.41 1.25
CA LEU A 355 20.38 -7.85 1.31
C LEU A 355 19.97 -8.23 2.72
N THR A 356 18.90 -8.99 2.85
CA THR A 356 18.53 -9.64 4.11
C THR A 356 18.68 -11.15 3.93
N CYS A 357 19.24 -11.80 4.94
CA CYS A 357 19.57 -13.22 4.90
C CYS A 357 18.94 -13.90 6.10
N ASP A 358 17.73 -14.41 5.92
CA ASP A 358 17.17 -15.44 6.80
C ASP A 358 17.87 -16.76 6.45
N ARG A 359 18.70 -17.27 7.37
CA ARG A 359 19.58 -18.41 7.10
C ARG A 359 18.86 -19.75 7.17
N ASP A 360 17.68 -19.81 7.75
CA ASP A 360 16.76 -20.94 7.69
C ASP A 360 15.52 -20.70 6.82
N GLY A 361 15.45 -19.56 6.15
CA GLY A 361 14.44 -19.20 5.15
C GLY A 361 15.05 -18.72 3.82
N GLU A 362 14.76 -17.48 3.46
CA GLU A 362 15.09 -16.87 2.17
C GLU A 362 16.09 -15.71 2.31
N ALA A 363 16.92 -15.54 1.28
CA ALA A 363 17.62 -14.29 1.04
C ALA A 363 16.68 -13.35 0.26
N SER A 364 16.54 -12.10 0.70
CA SER A 364 15.82 -11.06 -0.04
C SER A 364 16.78 -9.96 -0.46
N LEU A 365 16.77 -9.63 -1.76
CA LEU A 365 17.57 -8.58 -2.37
C LEU A 365 16.71 -7.34 -2.57
N PHE A 366 17.23 -6.17 -2.21
CA PHE A 366 16.52 -4.91 -2.32
C PHE A 366 17.35 -3.87 -3.08
N GLN A 367 16.65 -3.03 -3.84
CA GLN A 367 17.20 -1.85 -4.47
C GLN A 367 16.24 -0.68 -4.28
N ASP A 368 16.76 0.47 -3.84
CA ASP A 368 16.01 1.71 -3.63
C ASP A 368 14.80 1.50 -2.71
N GLY A 369 15.03 0.71 -1.64
CA GLY A 369 14.02 0.34 -0.64
C GLY A 369 13.05 -0.75 -1.06
N ARG A 370 13.12 -1.23 -2.31
CA ARG A 370 12.15 -2.19 -2.87
C ARG A 370 12.74 -3.58 -3.02
N LEU A 371 11.90 -4.60 -2.79
CA LEU A 371 12.27 -5.99 -3.03
C LEU A 371 12.45 -6.24 -4.53
N ILE A 372 13.63 -6.71 -4.92
CA ILE A 372 14.01 -6.99 -6.32
C ILE A 372 14.41 -8.44 -6.59
N GLY A 373 14.36 -9.31 -5.58
CA GLY A 373 14.55 -10.74 -5.78
C GLY A 373 14.57 -11.50 -4.46
N GLN A 374 14.26 -12.79 -4.53
CA GLN A 374 14.34 -13.71 -3.40
C GLN A 374 14.92 -15.06 -3.84
N ALA A 375 15.65 -15.71 -2.95
CA ALA A 375 16.20 -17.03 -3.21
C ALA A 375 16.47 -17.83 -1.92
N SER A 376 16.24 -19.14 -2.00
CA SER A 376 16.28 -19.99 -0.82
C SER A 376 17.67 -20.21 -0.28
N MET A 377 17.82 -20.05 1.03
CA MET A 377 19.11 -20.17 1.73
C MET A 377 19.37 -21.57 2.29
N ASN A 378 18.40 -22.48 2.16
CA ASN A 378 18.40 -23.83 2.74
C ASN A 378 19.68 -24.66 2.50
N ASN A 379 20.36 -24.45 1.38
CA ASN A 379 21.58 -25.20 1.02
C ASN A 379 22.89 -24.48 1.37
N ILE A 380 22.83 -23.23 1.83
CA ILE A 380 24.06 -22.45 2.09
C ILE A 380 24.51 -22.69 3.53
N GLY A 381 25.70 -23.23 3.70
CA GLY A 381 26.33 -23.51 4.99
C GLY A 381 26.94 -22.30 5.69
N ASN A 382 28.18 -22.46 6.15
CA ASN A 382 28.89 -21.43 6.92
C ASN A 382 29.53 -20.41 5.96
N VAL A 383 29.27 -19.12 6.14
CA VAL A 383 29.77 -18.04 5.26
C VAL A 383 30.99 -17.29 5.82
N ASN A 384 31.64 -17.79 6.88
CA ASN A 384 32.87 -17.20 7.42
C ASN A 384 34.08 -17.58 6.56
N SER A 385 34.52 -16.66 5.70
CA SER A 385 35.68 -16.85 4.82
C SER A 385 37.04 -16.82 5.57
N GLY A 386 37.08 -16.15 6.73
CA GLY A 386 38.33 -15.83 7.44
C GLY A 386 39.11 -14.66 6.84
N LEU A 387 38.54 -13.95 5.85
CA LEU A 387 39.12 -12.76 5.24
C LEU A 387 38.53 -11.47 5.86
N SER A 388 39.21 -10.34 5.65
CA SER A 388 38.68 -9.04 6.06
C SER A 388 37.48 -8.63 5.22
N LEU A 389 36.50 -7.99 5.85
CA LEU A 389 35.47 -7.25 5.13
C LEU A 389 36.09 -6.01 4.46
N CYS A 390 35.82 -5.84 3.17
CA CYS A 390 36.40 -4.79 2.34
C CYS A 390 35.31 -4.01 1.58
N MET A 391 35.58 -2.73 1.30
CA MET A 391 34.82 -1.85 0.42
C MET A 391 35.66 -1.49 -0.79
N GLY A 392 35.13 -1.66 -2.00
CA GLY A 392 35.87 -1.44 -3.27
C GLY A 392 36.89 -2.53 -3.61
N GLN A 393 37.00 -3.58 -2.79
CA GLN A 393 37.81 -4.77 -3.04
C GLN A 393 37.17 -6.04 -2.49
N ASP A 394 37.65 -7.19 -2.99
CA ASP A 394 37.32 -8.48 -2.39
C ASP A 394 38.14 -8.71 -1.09
N GLY A 395 37.82 -9.78 -0.35
CA GLY A 395 38.49 -10.09 0.91
C GLY A 395 39.98 -10.39 0.79
N THR A 396 40.50 -10.65 -0.43
CA THR A 396 41.93 -10.83 -0.68
C THR A 396 42.68 -9.51 -0.78
N GLN A 397 41.96 -8.39 -0.99
CA GLN A 397 42.51 -7.05 -1.19
C GLN A 397 43.40 -6.94 -2.45
N SER A 398 43.22 -7.85 -3.41
CA SER A 398 44.09 -7.95 -4.59
C SER A 398 43.36 -8.43 -5.86
N TYR A 399 42.04 -8.36 -5.87
CA TYR A 399 41.23 -8.75 -7.01
C TYR A 399 41.52 -7.87 -8.24
N ALA A 400 41.40 -8.45 -9.42
CA ALA A 400 41.82 -7.80 -10.67
C ALA A 400 40.94 -6.61 -11.07
N TYR A 401 39.70 -6.56 -10.60
CA TYR A 401 38.74 -5.49 -10.86
C TYR A 401 38.48 -4.69 -9.57
N SER A 402 38.47 -3.37 -9.67
CA SER A 402 38.21 -2.44 -8.56
C SER A 402 36.92 -1.68 -8.79
N TRP A 403 36.19 -1.37 -7.71
CA TRP A 403 34.99 -0.54 -7.81
C TRP A 403 35.36 0.84 -8.31
N ASN A 404 34.50 1.43 -9.13
CA ASN A 404 34.67 2.78 -9.65
C ASN A 404 33.41 3.58 -9.33
N GLY A 405 33.37 4.19 -8.15
CA GLY A 405 32.17 4.85 -7.66
C GLY A 405 32.25 5.20 -6.17
N ALA A 406 31.22 5.92 -5.71
CA ALA A 406 31.04 6.19 -4.30
C ALA A 406 30.43 4.97 -3.59
N ILE A 407 30.75 4.82 -2.30
CA ILE A 407 30.04 3.95 -1.35
C ILE A 407 29.81 4.80 -0.11
N ALA A 408 28.56 4.85 0.37
CA ALA A 408 28.14 5.62 1.54
C ALA A 408 27.18 4.79 2.41
N ASP A 409 27.01 5.22 3.66
CA ASP A 409 25.95 4.75 4.57
C ASP A 409 25.80 3.22 4.64
N VAL A 410 26.91 2.56 4.95
CA VAL A 410 26.97 1.11 5.03
C VAL A 410 26.43 0.66 6.39
N ARG A 411 25.39 -0.17 6.38
CA ARG A 411 24.72 -0.69 7.58
C ARG A 411 24.86 -2.21 7.62
N ILE A 412 25.19 -2.76 8.78
CA ILE A 412 25.26 -4.20 8.99
C ILE A 412 24.49 -4.55 10.24
N TRP A 413 23.65 -5.59 10.15
CA TRP A 413 22.71 -6.01 11.18
C TRP A 413 22.92 -7.48 11.54
N ASP A 414 22.77 -7.81 12.83
CA ASP A 414 22.75 -9.17 13.38
C ASP A 414 21.34 -9.79 13.39
N ALA A 415 20.48 -9.36 12.45
CA ALA A 415 19.11 -9.81 12.29
C ALA A 415 18.64 -9.64 10.84
N VAL A 416 17.53 -10.30 10.50
CA VAL A 416 16.77 -10.04 9.27
C VAL A 416 15.95 -8.77 9.46
N ILE A 417 16.29 -7.71 8.73
CA ILE A 417 15.46 -6.49 8.66
C ILE A 417 14.24 -6.75 7.78
N SER A 418 13.06 -6.30 8.19
CA SER A 418 11.82 -6.55 7.44
C SER A 418 11.73 -5.74 6.15
N HIS A 419 10.90 -6.17 5.21
CA HIS A 419 10.68 -5.47 3.94
C HIS A 419 10.18 -4.05 4.17
N GLU A 420 9.28 -3.87 5.13
CA GLU A 420 8.70 -2.59 5.50
C GLU A 420 9.74 -1.64 6.09
N HIS A 421 10.64 -2.15 6.94
CA HIS A 421 11.71 -1.34 7.51
C HIS A 421 12.77 -0.98 6.47
N ILE A 422 13.17 -1.90 5.58
CA ILE A 422 14.06 -1.55 4.45
C ILE A 422 13.43 -0.46 3.60
N ALA A 423 12.15 -0.58 3.24
CA ALA A 423 11.44 0.44 2.46
C ALA A 423 11.42 1.80 3.18
N SER A 424 10.99 1.81 4.45
CA SER A 424 10.81 3.03 5.25
C SER A 424 12.13 3.76 5.56
N TYR A 425 13.22 3.04 5.76
CA TYR A 425 14.49 3.59 6.22
C TYR A 425 15.60 3.61 5.17
N SER A 426 15.34 3.12 3.96
CA SER A 426 16.28 3.22 2.83
C SER A 426 16.69 4.68 2.57
N CYS A 427 15.73 5.59 2.67
CA CYS A 427 15.87 7.01 2.34
C CYS A 427 15.95 7.94 3.56
N GLU A 428 16.40 7.43 4.70
CA GLU A 428 16.63 8.20 5.92
C GLU A 428 18.04 7.96 6.44
N HIS A 429 18.65 8.97 7.10
CA HIS A 429 19.86 8.71 7.89
C HIS A 429 19.49 7.81 9.05
N LEU A 430 20.22 6.71 9.23
CA LEU A 430 19.98 5.82 10.34
C LEU A 430 20.16 6.56 11.68
N THR A 431 19.18 6.43 12.57
CA THR A 431 19.26 6.95 13.94
C THR A 431 18.80 5.88 14.93
N ALA A 432 19.06 6.14 16.22
CA ALA A 432 18.66 5.26 17.31
C ALA A 432 17.13 5.06 17.46
N THR A 433 16.29 5.74 16.67
CA THR A 433 14.83 5.52 16.64
C THR A 433 14.40 4.43 15.69
N HIS A 434 15.30 3.88 14.87
CA HIS A 434 14.99 2.74 14.00
C HIS A 434 14.49 1.54 14.85
N PRO A 435 13.38 0.88 14.49
CA PRO A 435 12.81 -0.21 15.28
C PRO A 435 13.82 -1.33 15.58
N ASP A 436 14.63 -1.68 14.58
CA ASP A 436 15.68 -2.72 14.71
C ASP A 436 17.04 -2.19 15.17
N TYR A 437 17.17 -0.95 15.63
CA TYR A 437 18.49 -0.38 15.97
C TYR A 437 19.28 -1.22 16.99
N ALA A 438 18.60 -1.98 17.85
CA ALA A 438 19.22 -2.89 18.81
C ALA A 438 19.96 -4.08 18.17
N SER A 439 19.64 -4.45 16.92
CA SER A 439 20.34 -5.50 16.16
C SER A 439 21.45 -4.93 15.27
N LEU A 440 21.65 -3.60 15.24
CA LEU A 440 22.71 -2.98 14.46
C LEU A 440 24.07 -3.47 14.94
N ARG A 441 24.79 -4.18 14.07
CA ARG A 441 26.16 -4.59 14.32
C ARG A 441 27.08 -3.37 14.25
N ASN A 442 26.98 -2.59 13.18
CA ASN A 442 27.67 -1.31 13.04
C ASN A 442 27.14 -0.53 11.81
N HIS A 443 27.44 0.76 11.76
CA HIS A 443 27.04 1.68 10.69
C HIS A 443 28.19 2.65 10.37
N TRP A 444 28.47 2.86 9.08
CA TRP A 444 29.45 3.82 8.58
C TRP A 444 28.78 4.78 7.60
N ARG A 445 28.59 6.05 7.99
CA ARG A 445 28.03 7.09 7.11
C ARG A 445 28.95 7.43 5.94
N ILE A 446 30.27 7.37 6.17
CA ILE A 446 31.33 7.67 5.18
C ILE A 446 31.23 9.13 4.69
N ASP A 447 31.07 10.06 5.63
CA ASP A 447 30.92 11.50 5.40
C ASP A 447 31.98 12.33 6.13
N GLU A 448 33.13 11.74 6.47
CA GLU A 448 34.18 12.44 7.23
C GLU A 448 34.83 13.60 6.48
N GLY A 449 34.78 13.59 5.14
CA GLY A 449 35.33 14.63 4.26
C GLY A 449 36.86 14.70 4.20
N VAL A 450 37.57 14.04 5.12
CA VAL A 450 39.04 14.05 5.21
C VAL A 450 39.61 12.79 5.84
N GLY A 451 40.88 12.52 5.57
CA GLY A 451 41.61 11.42 6.20
C GLY A 451 41.39 10.07 5.54
N SER A 452 41.94 9.03 6.15
CA SER A 452 42.01 7.67 5.61
C SER A 452 41.30 6.63 6.49
N THR A 453 40.35 7.07 7.31
CA THR A 453 39.61 6.21 8.23
C THR A 453 38.13 6.51 8.07
N LEU A 454 37.35 5.50 7.73
CA LEU A 454 35.89 5.55 7.67
C LEU A 454 35.39 5.06 9.03
N ILE A 455 34.72 5.93 9.77
CA ILE A 455 34.45 5.78 11.20
C ILE A 455 33.09 5.10 11.37
N GLY A 456 33.10 4.00 12.13
CA GLY A 456 31.86 3.32 12.50
C GLY A 456 31.23 3.94 13.74
N GLU A 457 29.91 3.83 13.90
CA GLU A 457 29.20 4.20 15.13
C GLU A 457 29.78 3.48 16.36
N LEU A 458 30.17 2.21 16.20
CA LEU A 458 31.05 1.53 17.15
C LEU A 458 32.50 1.92 16.86
N ALA A 459 32.96 3.03 17.46
CA ALA A 459 34.23 3.70 17.16
C ALA A 459 35.52 2.83 17.16
N SER A 460 35.49 1.60 17.70
CA SER A 460 36.61 0.65 17.62
C SER A 460 36.67 -0.15 16.31
N GLN A 461 35.57 -0.22 15.56
CA GLN A 461 35.40 -1.00 14.33
C GLN A 461 35.26 -0.07 13.13
N ASN A 462 36.38 0.20 12.47
CA ASN A 462 36.52 1.19 11.39
C ASN A 462 37.04 0.53 10.12
N PHE A 463 36.82 1.17 8.97
CA PHE A 463 37.53 0.84 7.75
C PHE A 463 38.74 1.75 7.58
N MET A 464 39.87 1.16 7.22
CA MET A 464 41.07 1.89 6.83
C MET A 464 41.15 1.96 5.31
N VAL A 465 41.22 3.17 4.76
CA VAL A 465 41.44 3.38 3.33
C VAL A 465 42.90 3.08 3.02
N ASN A 466 43.12 2.05 2.21
CA ASN A 466 44.42 1.71 1.64
C ASN A 466 44.53 2.37 0.28
N GLY A 467 45.59 3.14 0.05
CA GLY A 467 45.80 3.86 -1.21
C GLY A 467 45.47 5.35 -1.11
N THR A 468 44.96 5.94 -2.20
CA THR A 468 44.65 7.37 -2.28
C THR A 468 43.31 7.68 -1.61
N THR A 469 43.25 8.68 -0.75
CA THR A 469 41.98 9.18 -0.21
C THR A 469 41.35 10.16 -1.20
N ASN A 470 40.10 9.92 -1.59
CA ASN A 470 39.39 10.71 -2.60
C ASN A 470 38.00 11.12 -2.07
N TRP A 471 37.96 12.27 -1.38
CA TRP A 471 36.73 12.83 -0.82
C TRP A 471 36.10 13.80 -1.80
N THR A 472 34.81 13.62 -2.07
CA THR A 472 33.98 14.64 -2.70
C THR A 472 33.33 15.46 -1.61
N LEU A 473 33.51 16.79 -1.68
CA LEU A 473 33.05 17.70 -0.65
C LEU A 473 31.81 18.48 -1.09
N GLY A 474 30.86 18.61 -0.16
CA GLY A 474 29.66 19.42 -0.31
C GLY A 474 28.42 18.61 -0.67
N ALA A 475 27.29 19.11 -0.16
CA ALA A 475 25.98 18.47 -0.28
C ALA A 475 25.63 18.09 -1.72
N GLU A 476 25.65 16.80 -2.01
CA GLU A 476 24.98 16.27 -3.18
C GLU A 476 23.53 15.96 -2.81
N THR A 477 22.62 16.67 -3.45
CA THR A 477 21.20 16.43 -3.36
C THR A 477 20.77 15.36 -4.35
N PHE A 478 20.07 14.34 -3.88
CA PHE A 478 19.36 13.38 -4.74
C PHE A 478 17.93 13.16 -4.22
N HIS A 479 17.16 12.38 -5.00
CA HIS A 479 15.75 12.17 -4.77
C HIS A 479 15.47 10.71 -4.42
N CYS A 480 14.59 10.53 -3.46
CA CYS A 480 14.04 9.25 -3.05
C CYS A 480 12.54 9.25 -3.30
N GLU A 481 12.01 8.19 -3.88
CA GLU A 481 10.59 8.06 -4.11
C GLU A 481 9.95 7.11 -3.11
N ASP A 482 8.97 7.61 -2.37
CA ASP A 482 8.15 6.83 -1.44
C ASP A 482 6.78 6.52 -2.05
N PHE A 483 6.50 5.23 -2.20
CA PHE A 483 5.28 4.69 -2.79
C PHE A 483 4.28 4.20 -1.72
N SER A 484 4.57 4.41 -0.43
CA SER A 484 3.77 3.85 0.67
C SER A 484 2.31 4.31 0.63
N ASN A 485 2.06 5.53 0.12
CA ASN A 485 0.73 6.11 0.01
C ASN A 485 0.14 6.07 -1.43
N THR A 486 0.81 5.42 -2.38
CA THR A 486 0.23 5.24 -3.71
C THR A 486 -0.69 4.03 -3.72
N PRO A 487 -1.71 3.97 -4.60
CA PRO A 487 -2.58 2.81 -4.67
C PRO A 487 -1.87 1.56 -5.20
N ARG A 488 -2.52 0.43 -5.04
CA ARG A 488 -2.10 -0.89 -5.50
C ARG A 488 -3.05 -1.41 -6.57
N ILE A 489 -2.57 -2.29 -7.43
CA ILE A 489 -3.38 -2.92 -8.48
C ILE A 489 -4.66 -3.60 -7.93
N ILE A 490 -4.57 -4.12 -6.69
CA ILE A 490 -5.65 -4.82 -5.99
C ILE A 490 -6.76 -3.89 -5.45
N ASP A 491 -6.57 -2.57 -5.48
CA ASP A 491 -7.53 -1.58 -4.96
C ASP A 491 -8.75 -1.39 -5.88
N LEU A 492 -8.65 -1.81 -7.15
CA LEU A 492 -9.69 -1.61 -8.16
C LEU A 492 -10.96 -2.44 -7.89
N VAL A 493 -10.83 -3.66 -7.38
CA VAL A 493 -11.96 -4.54 -7.08
C VAL A 493 -12.80 -4.03 -5.89
N PRO A 494 -12.21 -3.70 -4.73
CA PRO A 494 -12.93 -3.03 -3.64
C PRO A 494 -13.63 -1.76 -4.12
N THR A 495 -12.95 -0.96 -4.95
CA THR A 495 -13.48 0.26 -5.57
C THR A 495 -14.73 -0.01 -6.42
N ALA A 496 -14.69 -1.03 -7.30
CA ALA A 496 -15.82 -1.43 -8.14
C ALA A 496 -17.03 -1.88 -7.31
N ILE A 497 -16.81 -2.76 -6.33
CA ILE A 497 -17.86 -3.31 -5.47
C ILE A 497 -18.52 -2.20 -4.63
N LYS A 498 -17.71 -1.32 -4.04
CA LYS A 498 -18.21 -0.17 -3.27
C LYS A 498 -19.07 0.73 -4.13
N HIS A 499 -18.64 1.03 -5.37
CA HIS A 499 -19.43 1.83 -6.30
C HIS A 499 -20.77 1.18 -6.67
N LEU A 500 -20.82 -0.14 -6.84
CA LEU A 500 -22.07 -0.87 -7.08
C LEU A 500 -23.04 -0.82 -5.89
N GLY A 501 -22.61 -0.28 -4.74
CA GLY A 501 -23.42 -0.18 -3.53
C GLY A 501 -23.57 -1.52 -2.81
N LEU A 502 -22.62 -2.43 -3.02
CA LEU A 502 -22.56 -3.72 -2.35
C LEU A 502 -21.68 -3.61 -1.09
N ASP A 503 -22.04 -4.36 -0.05
CA ASP A 503 -21.24 -4.44 1.18
C ASP A 503 -19.97 -5.26 0.93
N ILE A 504 -18.82 -4.71 1.32
CA ILE A 504 -17.56 -5.46 1.35
C ILE A 504 -17.54 -6.31 2.61
N LEU A 505 -17.60 -7.63 2.47
CA LEU A 505 -17.65 -8.53 3.61
C LEU A 505 -16.24 -8.86 4.11
N PRO A 506 -15.97 -8.82 5.44
CA PRO A 506 -14.65 -9.14 5.99
C PRO A 506 -14.14 -10.53 5.62
N ILE A 507 -15.04 -11.48 5.33
CA ILE A 507 -14.69 -12.86 4.93
C ILE A 507 -14.04 -12.95 3.53
N TRP A 508 -14.14 -11.90 2.72
CA TRP A 508 -13.44 -11.87 1.42
C TRP A 508 -11.94 -11.61 1.59
N GLU A 509 -11.53 -11.07 2.75
CA GLU A 509 -10.14 -10.83 3.10
C GLU A 509 -9.38 -10.09 1.98
N PHE A 510 -9.98 -9.06 1.36
CA PHE A 510 -9.26 -8.24 0.39
C PHE A 510 -8.00 -7.65 1.04
N ASP A 511 -6.91 -7.62 0.26
CA ASP A 511 -5.68 -6.93 0.65
C ASP A 511 -5.71 -5.46 0.21
N GLY A 512 -6.60 -5.11 -0.72
CA GLY A 512 -6.72 -3.78 -1.31
C GLY A 512 -7.81 -2.94 -0.66
N ASP A 513 -7.67 -1.63 -0.79
CA ASP A 513 -8.60 -0.64 -0.26
C ASP A 513 -9.30 0.13 -1.38
N CYS A 514 -10.38 0.86 -1.07
CA CYS A 514 -11.05 1.70 -2.06
C CYS A 514 -10.18 2.90 -2.47
N PHE A 515 -10.12 3.18 -3.78
CA PHE A 515 -9.30 4.24 -4.37
C PHE A 515 -10.12 5.19 -5.24
N GLY A 516 -9.84 6.49 -5.14
CA GLY A 516 -10.29 7.49 -6.12
C GLY A 516 -11.78 7.82 -6.14
N LEU A 517 -12.57 7.31 -5.18
CA LEU A 517 -13.98 7.66 -5.04
C LEU A 517 -14.15 8.90 -4.16
N VAL A 518 -15.17 9.70 -4.48
CA VAL A 518 -15.69 10.77 -3.62
C VAL A 518 -16.13 10.10 -2.32
N PRO A 519 -15.54 10.48 -1.17
CA PRO A 519 -16.03 10.01 0.11
C PRO A 519 -17.52 10.30 0.18
N PRO A 520 -18.37 9.33 0.55
CA PRO A 520 -19.80 9.60 0.61
C PRO A 520 -20.04 10.76 1.57
N ALA A 521 -21.01 11.62 1.26
CA ALA A 521 -21.33 12.75 2.12
C ALA A 521 -21.55 12.22 3.55
N CYS A 522 -20.78 12.74 4.51
CA CYS A 522 -20.84 12.27 5.87
C CYS A 522 -22.28 12.36 6.41
N ALA A 523 -22.78 11.25 6.95
CA ALA A 523 -24.17 11.13 7.37
C ALA A 523 -24.25 10.39 8.70
N ILE A 524 -24.67 11.10 9.75
CA ILE A 524 -25.10 10.50 11.02
C ILE A 524 -26.62 10.35 10.91
N ASN A 525 -27.08 9.15 10.56
CA ASN A 525 -28.44 8.88 10.10
C ASN A 525 -29.41 8.81 11.28
N GLU A 526 -29.11 7.96 12.25
CA GLU A 526 -29.93 7.70 13.43
C GLU A 526 -29.09 7.22 14.61
N PHE A 527 -29.74 7.09 15.77
CA PHE A 527 -29.16 6.45 16.94
C PHE A 527 -30.19 5.53 17.59
N SER A 528 -29.70 4.53 18.29
CA SER A 528 -30.47 3.75 19.25
C SER A 528 -29.74 3.68 20.58
N LEU A 529 -30.49 3.39 21.64
CA LEU A 529 -29.95 3.34 22.99
C LEU A 529 -29.72 1.88 23.38
N GLY A 530 -28.52 1.61 23.88
CA GLY A 530 -28.19 0.35 24.52
C GLY A 530 -28.46 0.40 26.03
N VAL A 531 -27.60 -0.27 26.80
CA VAL A 531 -27.72 -0.35 28.25
C VAL A 531 -27.54 1.02 28.92
N GLN A 532 -28.47 1.37 29.81
CA GLN A 532 -28.35 2.49 30.76
C GLN A 532 -28.24 1.95 32.18
N THR A 533 -27.28 2.43 32.97
CA THR A 533 -27.21 2.09 34.40
C THR A 533 -28.07 3.03 35.25
N GLY A 534 -28.49 2.59 36.44
CA GLY A 534 -29.04 3.50 37.45
C GLY A 534 -27.96 4.45 38.01
N CYS A 535 -28.39 5.42 38.81
CA CYS A 535 -27.49 6.31 39.53
C CYS A 535 -26.62 5.54 40.54
N GLU A 536 -25.30 5.75 40.50
CA GLU A 536 -24.34 5.22 41.47
C GLU A 536 -24.37 6.05 42.75
N ALA A 537 -24.70 5.42 43.88
CA ALA A 537 -25.09 6.09 45.13
C ALA A 537 -24.03 7.00 45.77
N LEU A 538 -22.74 6.78 45.49
CA LEU A 538 -21.64 7.54 46.09
C LEU A 538 -21.17 8.68 45.18
N LEU A 539 -21.30 8.52 43.86
CA LEU A 539 -20.79 9.44 42.87
C LEU A 539 -21.88 10.29 42.22
N GLY A 540 -23.14 9.85 42.26
CA GLY A 540 -24.24 10.50 41.54
C GLY A 540 -24.13 10.36 40.02
N LEU A 541 -23.41 9.34 39.54
CA LEU A 541 -23.09 9.15 38.13
C LEU A 541 -23.74 7.90 37.54
N TYR A 542 -23.89 7.85 36.22
CA TYR A 542 -24.36 6.69 35.46
C TYR A 542 -23.62 6.53 34.13
N LEU A 543 -23.88 5.41 33.44
CA LEU A 543 -23.37 5.09 32.11
C LEU A 543 -24.54 4.98 31.11
N GLN A 544 -24.29 5.37 29.86
CA GLN A 544 -25.23 5.21 28.76
C GLN A 544 -24.52 4.63 27.54
N GLN A 545 -25.00 3.51 27.02
CA GLN A 545 -24.58 3.00 25.72
C GLN A 545 -25.40 3.66 24.60
N VAL A 546 -24.72 4.12 23.56
CA VAL A 546 -25.28 4.69 22.35
C VAL A 546 -24.82 3.83 21.18
N ILE A 547 -25.75 3.47 20.30
CA ILE A 547 -25.49 2.72 19.07
C ILE A 547 -25.85 3.64 17.92
N LEU A 548 -24.87 4.03 17.11
CA LEU A 548 -25.05 4.99 16.02
C LEU A 548 -25.24 4.26 14.70
N ASP A 549 -26.15 4.77 13.86
CA ASP A 549 -26.17 4.48 12.43
C ASP A 549 -25.56 5.69 11.72
N TYR A 550 -24.38 5.50 11.17
CA TYR A 550 -23.69 6.52 10.41
C TYR A 550 -23.01 5.88 9.20
N GLY A 551 -22.98 6.61 8.09
CA GLY A 551 -22.43 6.14 6.84
C GLY A 551 -20.90 6.01 6.90
N ASN A 552 -20.39 4.88 6.39
CA ASN A 552 -18.96 4.58 6.22
C ASN A 552 -18.14 4.76 7.51
N PRO A 553 -18.42 3.95 8.56
CA PRO A 553 -17.67 4.02 9.81
C PRO A 553 -16.16 3.78 9.64
N ASP A 554 -15.77 3.14 8.55
CA ASP A 554 -14.37 2.79 8.24
C ASP A 554 -13.57 3.98 7.69
N ASP A 555 -14.25 5.06 7.27
CA ASP A 555 -13.60 6.27 6.73
C ASP A 555 -13.13 7.23 7.83
N TYR A 556 -13.49 6.97 9.09
CA TYR A 556 -13.21 7.85 10.23
C TYR A 556 -12.40 7.13 11.31
N SER A 557 -11.37 7.80 11.82
CA SER A 557 -10.51 7.29 12.89
C SER A 557 -10.96 7.74 14.28
N SER A 558 -11.71 8.84 14.36
CA SER A 558 -12.30 9.31 15.61
C SER A 558 -13.61 10.06 15.47
N LEU A 559 -14.41 10.01 16.53
CA LEU A 559 -15.66 10.77 16.66
C LEU A 559 -15.80 11.37 18.05
N ASP A 560 -16.60 12.43 18.17
CA ASP A 560 -16.97 13.08 19.41
C ASP A 560 -18.46 12.90 19.68
N ILE A 561 -18.81 12.48 20.90
CA ILE A 561 -20.19 12.43 21.40
C ILE A 561 -20.29 13.28 22.65
N ASN A 562 -21.05 14.38 22.58
CA ASN A 562 -21.26 15.33 23.69
C ASN A 562 -19.95 15.84 24.33
N GLY A 563 -18.89 16.04 23.54
CA GLY A 563 -17.58 16.49 24.00
C GLY A 563 -16.64 15.38 24.47
N VAL A 564 -17.02 14.10 24.29
CA VAL A 564 -16.19 12.94 24.60
C VAL A 564 -15.69 12.33 23.29
N GLN A 565 -14.36 12.31 23.11
CA GLN A 565 -13.73 11.67 21.97
C GLN A 565 -13.63 10.15 22.10
N PHE A 566 -13.88 9.46 21.00
CA PHE A 566 -13.75 8.03 20.80
C PHE A 566 -12.86 7.77 19.58
N SER A 567 -11.97 6.78 19.67
CA SER A 567 -11.37 6.18 18.49
C SER A 567 -12.38 5.21 17.86
N VAL A 568 -12.48 5.25 16.53
CA VAL A 568 -13.37 4.41 15.74
C VAL A 568 -12.53 3.36 15.03
N SER A 569 -12.87 2.09 15.24
CA SER A 569 -12.35 0.97 14.44
C SER A 569 -13.34 0.57 13.36
N THR A 570 -12.86 -0.14 12.34
CA THR A 570 -13.70 -0.68 11.25
C THR A 570 -14.94 -1.39 11.78
N GLY A 571 -16.12 -1.01 11.27
CA GLY A 571 -17.43 -1.54 11.66
C GLY A 571 -17.91 -1.19 13.08
N GLN A 572 -17.22 -0.32 13.82
CA GLN A 572 -17.62 0.07 15.17
C GLN A 572 -18.82 1.02 15.14
N ASN A 573 -19.91 0.65 15.82
CA ASN A 573 -21.11 1.48 15.92
C ASN A 573 -21.62 1.67 17.36
N GLU A 574 -20.99 1.02 18.34
CA GLU A 574 -21.38 1.09 19.75
C GLU A 574 -20.39 1.91 20.58
N PHE A 575 -20.90 2.84 21.37
CA PHE A 575 -20.12 3.76 22.20
C PHE A 575 -20.69 3.83 23.61
N LEU A 576 -19.83 3.77 24.62
CA LEU A 576 -20.22 3.84 26.02
C LEU A 576 -19.86 5.19 26.62
N LEU A 577 -20.88 6.02 26.86
CA LEU A 577 -20.75 7.28 27.60
C LEU A 577 -20.59 6.98 29.09
N THR A 578 -19.60 7.61 29.72
CA THR A 578 -19.28 7.40 31.13
C THR A 578 -19.29 8.73 31.90
N ASN A 579 -19.34 8.65 33.23
CA ASN A 579 -19.36 9.82 34.13
C ASN A 579 -20.51 10.81 33.87
N LEU A 580 -21.66 10.32 33.43
CA LEU A 580 -22.86 11.14 33.22
C LEU A 580 -23.53 11.45 34.56
N THR A 581 -24.05 12.66 34.77
CA THR A 581 -24.70 13.06 36.03
C THR A 581 -26.16 12.61 36.06
N ALA A 582 -26.56 11.88 37.11
CA ALA A 582 -27.95 11.47 37.30
C ALA A 582 -28.75 12.58 37.98
N ASP A 583 -29.49 13.35 37.20
CA ASP A 583 -30.29 14.50 37.66
C ASP A 583 -31.76 14.46 37.21
N GLY A 584 -32.18 13.41 36.51
CA GLY A 584 -33.53 13.26 35.96
C GLY A 584 -33.81 14.16 34.75
N ALA A 585 -32.81 14.84 34.19
CA ALA A 585 -33.00 15.71 33.02
C ALA A 585 -32.95 14.93 31.70
N ASP A 586 -33.61 15.47 30.68
CA ASP A 586 -33.43 15.02 29.30
C ASP A 586 -32.04 15.45 28.80
N VAL A 587 -31.37 14.55 28.07
CA VAL A 587 -30.02 14.71 27.54
C VAL A 587 -30.11 14.76 26.01
N ASP A 588 -29.60 15.84 25.42
CA ASP A 588 -29.38 15.94 23.98
C ASP A 588 -28.13 15.12 23.59
N LEU A 589 -28.14 14.52 22.41
CA LEU A 589 -27.00 13.76 21.87
C LEU A 589 -26.46 14.48 20.63
N THR A 590 -25.31 15.12 20.76
CA THR A 590 -24.55 15.72 19.66
C THR A 590 -23.41 14.77 19.30
N VAL A 591 -23.34 14.39 18.02
CA VAL A 591 -22.30 13.54 17.45
C VAL A 591 -21.60 14.32 16.35
N SER A 592 -20.26 14.26 16.30
CA SER A 592 -19.48 14.86 15.21
C SER A 592 -18.22 14.04 14.90
N PHE A 593 -17.73 14.11 13.67
CA PHE A 593 -16.43 13.54 13.30
C PHE A 593 -15.34 14.59 13.38
N THR A 594 -14.18 14.20 13.89
CA THR A 594 -13.04 15.12 14.08
C THR A 594 -12.37 15.53 12.76
N GLU A 595 -12.45 14.66 11.77
CA GLU A 595 -11.85 14.76 10.44
C GLU A 595 -12.74 15.59 9.50
N ASP A 596 -14.04 15.68 9.77
CA ASP A 596 -15.00 16.51 9.04
C ASP A 596 -15.86 17.34 10.00
N ALA A 597 -15.42 18.58 10.23
CA ALA A 597 -16.10 19.52 11.12
C ALA A 597 -17.52 19.93 10.65
N ASN A 598 -17.93 19.58 9.43
CA ASN A 598 -19.29 19.82 8.94
C ASN A 598 -20.21 18.61 9.14
N CYS A 599 -19.65 17.46 9.53
CA CYS A 599 -20.41 16.27 9.84
C CYS A 599 -20.78 16.21 11.31
N GLU A 600 -21.88 16.89 11.64
CA GLU A 600 -22.44 16.94 12.99
C GLU A 600 -23.95 16.67 12.93
N ALA A 601 -24.45 15.87 13.86
CA ALA A 601 -25.88 15.70 14.10
C ALA A 601 -26.19 15.89 15.59
N THR A 602 -27.26 16.62 15.88
CA THR A 602 -27.78 16.78 17.24
C THR A 602 -29.19 16.21 17.33
N PHE A 603 -29.37 15.21 18.19
CA PHE A 603 -30.64 14.60 18.54
C PHE A 603 -31.13 15.17 19.86
N LEU A 604 -32.19 15.98 19.81
CA LEU A 604 -32.75 16.63 20.99
C LEU A 604 -33.52 15.64 21.86
N SER A 605 -33.32 15.72 23.18
CA SER A 605 -33.93 14.87 24.19
C SER A 605 -33.77 13.38 23.84
N ALA A 606 -32.54 13.01 23.47
CA ALA A 606 -32.20 11.67 22.98
C ALA A 606 -32.50 10.58 24.03
N PHE A 607 -32.24 10.87 25.31
CA PHE A 607 -32.59 10.00 26.44
C PHE A 607 -32.75 10.81 27.73
N THR A 608 -33.35 10.22 28.75
CA THR A 608 -33.51 10.85 30.07
C THR A 608 -32.50 10.24 31.05
N ALA A 609 -31.79 11.09 31.79
CA ALA A 609 -30.90 10.67 32.87
C ALA A 609 -31.71 10.01 34.00
N PRO A 610 -31.14 9.03 34.73
CA PRO A 610 -31.75 8.52 35.95
C PRO A 610 -31.98 9.65 36.96
N ASP A 611 -33.02 9.49 37.80
CA ASP A 611 -33.23 10.38 38.95
C ASP A 611 -32.00 10.42 39.85
N PRO A 612 -31.74 11.55 40.54
CA PRO A 612 -30.68 11.64 41.54
C PRO A 612 -30.77 10.50 42.53
N CYS A 613 -29.61 9.94 42.87
CA CYS A 613 -29.49 8.96 43.93
C CYS A 613 -30.11 9.52 45.20
N GLY A 614 -31.26 8.97 45.61
CA GLY A 614 -31.83 9.27 46.91
C GLY A 614 -30.81 8.88 47.98
N LEU A 615 -30.28 9.85 48.73
CA LEU A 615 -29.49 9.62 49.92
C LEU A 615 -30.37 8.89 50.96
N THR A 616 -30.48 7.57 50.82
CA THR A 616 -30.99 6.73 51.90
C THR A 616 -29.82 6.43 52.82
N CYS A 617 -29.58 7.31 53.78
CA CYS A 617 -28.66 7.04 54.88
C CYS A 617 -29.26 5.88 55.71
N PRO A 618 -28.64 4.68 55.74
CA PRO A 618 -29.16 3.59 56.57
C PRO A 618 -29.05 4.01 58.05
N GLY A 619 -30.16 4.41 58.65
CA GLY A 619 -30.22 4.93 60.04
C GLY A 619 -30.90 6.29 60.21
N ASP A 620 -31.29 6.96 59.14
CA ASP A 620 -32.17 8.13 59.17
C ASP A 620 -33.63 7.65 59.23
N PHE A 621 -34.16 7.51 60.44
CA PHE A 621 -35.49 6.95 60.68
C PHE A 621 -36.59 8.01 60.61
N ASN A 622 -36.22 9.29 60.73
CA ASN A 622 -37.17 10.40 60.66
C ASN A 622 -37.21 11.09 59.28
N ASN A 623 -36.33 10.66 58.36
CA ASN A 623 -36.20 11.12 56.99
C ASN A 623 -35.87 12.62 56.87
N ASP A 624 -35.09 13.15 57.82
CA ASP A 624 -34.66 14.55 57.88
C ASP A 624 -33.33 14.82 57.15
N GLY A 625 -32.70 13.76 56.60
CA GLY A 625 -31.46 13.82 55.84
C GLY A 625 -30.19 13.73 56.68
N ALA A 626 -30.27 13.51 58.00
CA ALA A 626 -29.10 13.40 58.87
C ALA A 626 -29.28 12.39 60.01
N VAL A 627 -28.37 11.41 60.15
CA VAL A 627 -28.38 10.48 61.30
C VAL A 627 -27.97 11.22 62.58
N ASN A 628 -28.94 11.50 63.45
CA ASN A 628 -28.75 12.28 64.66
C ASN A 628 -29.61 11.74 65.83
N VAL A 629 -29.54 12.38 67.01
CA VAL A 629 -30.24 11.88 68.22
C VAL A 629 -31.75 11.85 68.05
N SER A 630 -32.31 12.66 67.14
CA SER A 630 -33.75 12.68 66.89
C SER A 630 -34.26 11.40 66.19
N ASP A 631 -33.40 10.63 65.52
CA ASP A 631 -33.71 9.32 64.94
C ASP A 631 -33.97 8.24 65.99
N LEU A 632 -33.43 8.41 67.21
CA LEU A 632 -33.68 7.51 68.32
C LEU A 632 -35.17 7.51 68.72
N GLY A 633 -35.87 8.62 68.48
CA GLY A 633 -37.31 8.73 68.70
C GLY A 633 -38.12 7.84 67.74
N GLY A 634 -37.70 7.75 66.48
CA GLY A 634 -38.31 6.87 65.47
C GLY A 634 -38.09 5.39 65.78
N PHE A 635 -36.88 5.02 66.23
CA PHE A 635 -36.56 3.65 66.62
C PHE A 635 -37.32 3.19 67.88
N LEU A 636 -37.47 4.05 68.88
CA LEU A 636 -38.14 3.71 70.14
C LEU A 636 -39.68 3.67 70.03
N ALA A 637 -40.28 4.39 69.09
CA ALA A 637 -41.72 4.35 68.82
C ALA A 637 -42.23 2.96 68.40
N VAL A 638 -41.33 2.11 67.89
CA VAL A 638 -41.65 0.73 67.48
C VAL A 638 -41.81 -0.22 68.68
N PHE A 639 -41.28 0.13 69.87
CA PHE A 639 -41.23 -0.75 71.04
C PHE A 639 -42.13 -0.33 72.22
N GLY A 640 -42.92 0.74 72.10
CA GLY A 640 -43.65 1.35 73.23
C GLY A 640 -45.17 1.37 73.10
N SER A 641 -45.85 0.24 73.31
CA SER A 641 -47.24 0.25 73.82
C SER A 641 -47.50 -0.98 74.70
N LEU A 642 -47.66 -0.80 76.02
CA LEU A 642 -48.21 -1.82 76.92
C LEU A 642 -48.98 -1.21 78.12
N CYS A 643 -50.27 -1.58 78.14
CA CYS A 643 -51.24 -1.77 79.24
C CYS A 643 -51.79 -0.56 80.05
N ASP A 644 -53.13 -0.38 79.90
CA ASP A 644 -54.16 0.36 80.67
C ASP A 644 -53.83 1.69 81.37
#